data_AF-A0A8H6VDA8-F1
#
_entry.id   AF-A0A8H6VDA8-F1
#
_cell.length_a   1.000
_cell.length_b   1.000
_cell.length_c   1.000
_cell.angle_alpha   90.00
_cell.angle_beta   90.00
_cell.angle_gamma   90.00
#
_symmetry.space_group_name_H-M   'P 1'
#
loop_
_entity.id
_entity.type
_entity.pdbx_description
1 polymer ?
#
loop_
_entity_poly.entity_id
_entity_poly.type
_entity_poly.pdbx_seq_one_letter_code
_entity_poly.pdbx_strand_id
1 'polypeptide(L)'
;MQPSSSQTGVFEHLISFDFADFERLTSPKGDVEYTQFGFVPRNLAQLLANPHSARGFVGLHGVLKRELDALMKHLNADKVHRGDPWAYVGIDREDGEGPQKYSPILYRPSEWHLSNWTCHENDDSHTRIFTIGSFTNREKGTNYTVLNSGLTSSNSAMWDVKSFVSEKPLSEERRSELVGAKESTCSTTNRAGELIYVNTYLMQSARTCYYLNNHFIPFYDALLGMADNPIHGAVRYSSRSDGSQHSLPIPIYSREQDYKIAHINEEVADGARQDVCYAKDWLFVSPHGSDILLNTSGEGMCYWADRPAITDVDLRTESSSWRGNVAIQKWFKILDHGTVFSISCCVFKMHRQASLLLAVRLVQAALDTSALAKQYFGNDSRWYQDKIPYFEISDQEIQDVYYYRWTIFRAHQRDLGERGYVSTEFLDDVSWQLEPWATLNDATGFHLGEGRWLRDRRYADDYIRHMYNGGNDRHFTDYTADSVYGRYLVDGDEASLITHLNAMTDLYDQWDENFDADKGLYWREPLADATEYTISSIDASGGEDGFTGGYAFRPSINSYMWANAIAISKIADLAGQSSVASDFRQRASTLKDRFQTDIWNTTLEHFIDRHQRDTEFVKYWEPIRGRELVGLVPWMFSMPDDKEEYNQAWTHLLDPEKLRGENGMRTNEPSYEYYMRQYRYDEPTGLRECQWNGPVWPYQTTQVLLGMANLLNGYNQSIITKADYVDELRRYTKLHYLDGKLNLQEDYEPDKVGPIVGLPRSHHYFHSGYNDVVISGLIGIRPRGDDVLEVSPIAEGIGWFRLQDVVYHGRDIAVEWDADGSRYGRGVGLRVEVDGEVMGSSSKLEKIEVSITKANAPAIDRSKMAKSIQLVRDEFSKGSASSGNDTERIHDAIDGRVWFYPELPQGWDSNATEAASQQWYAIDFGSATELTGCELAFFADGDDFEAPSTYDVQQLVDGEWVKIVGEGEQVIANGITHVSWGTLSTSQLRVEFPQAAGKRTRLAEFKAF
;
A
#
# COMPACT_ATOMS: atom_id res chain seq x y z
N MET A 1 -3.52 1.47 -24.69
CA MET A 1 -2.95 2.77 -25.15
C MET A 1 -3.26 2.99 -26.64
N GLN A 2 -3.64 4.20 -27.03
CA GLN A 2 -3.33 4.76 -28.36
C GLN A 2 -2.52 6.05 -28.14
N PRO A 3 -1.32 6.20 -28.73
CA PRO A 3 -0.53 7.43 -28.62
C PRO A 3 -1.01 8.49 -29.61
N SER A 4 -1.03 9.76 -29.19
CA SER A 4 -1.29 10.90 -30.07
C SER A 4 -0.06 11.25 -30.91
N SER A 5 -0.29 11.85 -32.07
CA SER A 5 0.73 12.00 -33.11
C SER A 5 1.69 13.18 -32.90
N SER A 6 2.94 12.91 -32.53
CA SER A 6 4.10 13.63 -33.08
C SER A 6 5.40 12.82 -32.89
N GLN A 7 6.33 12.91 -33.85
CA GLN A 7 7.60 12.16 -33.94
C GLN A 7 7.46 10.62 -33.94
N THR A 8 7.40 10.04 -35.15
CA THR A 8 7.23 8.60 -35.37
C THR A 8 8.55 7.82 -35.29
N GLY A 9 8.82 7.20 -34.14
CA GLY A 9 9.74 6.06 -34.00
C GLY A 9 8.93 4.78 -33.71
N VAL A 10 8.42 4.11 -34.74
CA VAL A 10 7.52 2.95 -34.57
C VAL A 10 8.33 1.68 -34.32
N PHE A 11 8.48 1.28 -33.06
CA PHE A 11 8.77 -0.11 -32.71
C PHE A 11 7.59 -0.98 -33.15
N GLU A 12 7.84 -1.94 -34.03
CA GLU A 12 6.82 -2.89 -34.49
C GLU A 12 6.69 -4.03 -33.47
N HIS A 13 5.51 -4.19 -32.89
CA HIS A 13 5.31 -5.08 -31.75
C HIS A 13 5.57 -6.55 -32.12
N LEU A 14 6.26 -7.25 -31.23
CA LEU A 14 6.66 -8.65 -31.35
C LEU A 14 6.05 -9.44 -30.21
N ILE A 15 5.48 -10.61 -30.50
CA ILE A 15 4.87 -11.48 -29.48
C ILE A 15 5.37 -12.91 -29.70
N SER A 16 5.65 -13.64 -28.62
CA SER A 16 6.08 -15.04 -28.69
C SER A 16 5.43 -15.87 -27.58
N PHE A 17 5.11 -17.12 -27.89
CA PHE A 17 4.40 -18.03 -26.97
C PHE A 17 5.03 -19.42 -26.97
N ASP A 18 5.21 -20.00 -25.79
CA ASP A 18 5.51 -21.42 -25.61
C ASP A 18 4.19 -22.18 -25.31
N PHE A 19 3.95 -23.27 -26.04
CA PHE A 19 2.76 -24.09 -25.81
C PHE A 19 2.90 -25.01 -24.59
N ALA A 20 4.11 -25.37 -24.16
CA ALA A 20 4.33 -26.33 -23.08
C ALA A 20 3.98 -25.77 -21.69
N ASP A 21 4.22 -24.47 -21.46
CA ASP A 21 3.85 -23.82 -20.20
C ASP A 21 2.35 -23.50 -20.14
N PHE A 22 1.68 -23.35 -21.29
CA PHE A 22 0.22 -23.13 -21.34
C PHE A 22 -0.59 -24.40 -21.00
N GLU A 23 -0.09 -25.60 -21.33
CA GLU A 23 -0.72 -26.86 -20.86
C GLU A 23 -0.66 -26.97 -19.33
N ARG A 24 0.47 -26.58 -18.70
CA ARG A 24 0.63 -26.57 -17.23
C ARG A 24 -0.33 -25.63 -16.52
N LEU A 25 -0.60 -24.46 -17.10
CA LEU A 25 -1.54 -23.48 -16.55
C LEU A 25 -3.02 -23.91 -16.62
N THR A 26 -3.35 -25.08 -17.18
CA THR A 26 -4.74 -25.51 -17.41
C THR A 26 -5.12 -26.89 -16.85
N SER A 27 -4.26 -27.57 -16.08
CA SER A 27 -4.63 -28.82 -15.39
C SER A 27 -4.08 -28.93 -13.97
N PRO A 28 -4.93 -28.83 -12.92
CA PRO A 28 -4.52 -29.02 -11.53
C PRO A 28 -4.34 -30.49 -11.08
N LYS A 29 -4.61 -31.50 -11.91
CA LYS A 29 -4.55 -32.92 -11.54
C LYS A 29 -3.97 -33.81 -12.65
N GLY A 30 -3.32 -34.90 -12.25
CA GLY A 30 -2.90 -35.97 -13.14
C GLY A 30 -4.09 -36.80 -13.65
N ASP A 31 -3.80 -37.67 -14.62
CA ASP A 31 -4.72 -38.64 -15.24
C ASP A 31 -5.96 -38.05 -15.95
N VAL A 32 -5.73 -37.42 -17.11
CA VAL A 32 -6.76 -37.15 -18.13
C VAL A 32 -6.26 -37.63 -19.51
N GLU A 33 -7.08 -38.39 -20.24
CA GLU A 33 -6.73 -38.87 -21.58
C GLU A 33 -6.69 -37.75 -22.63
N TYR A 34 -5.74 -37.87 -23.57
CA TYR A 34 -5.37 -36.93 -24.65
C TYR A 34 -6.50 -36.54 -25.63
N THR A 35 -7.57 -35.87 -25.17
CA THR A 35 -8.81 -35.66 -25.96
C THR A 35 -9.38 -34.23 -25.97
N GLN A 36 -8.94 -33.30 -25.11
CA GLN A 36 -9.48 -31.92 -25.05
C GLN A 36 -8.58 -30.83 -25.67
N PHE A 37 -7.90 -31.11 -26.79
CA PHE A 37 -7.03 -30.16 -27.52
C PHE A 37 -7.73 -28.94 -28.18
N GLY A 38 -8.97 -28.61 -27.77
CA GLY A 38 -9.77 -27.53 -28.35
C GLY A 38 -9.70 -26.18 -27.63
N PHE A 39 -9.20 -26.13 -26.38
CA PHE A 39 -9.32 -24.96 -25.52
C PHE A 39 -8.23 -23.90 -25.79
N VAL A 40 -6.95 -24.28 -25.71
CA VAL A 40 -5.79 -23.38 -25.90
C VAL A 40 -5.82 -22.63 -27.25
N PRO A 41 -6.10 -23.28 -28.41
CA PRO A 41 -6.12 -22.57 -29.71
C PRO A 41 -7.22 -21.52 -29.84
N ARG A 42 -8.32 -21.63 -29.06
CA ARG A 42 -9.42 -20.64 -29.07
C ARG A 42 -9.00 -19.38 -28.31
N ASN A 43 -8.48 -19.53 -27.10
CA ASN A 43 -8.16 -18.40 -26.24
C ASN A 43 -6.98 -17.59 -26.83
N LEU A 44 -5.97 -18.28 -27.38
CA LEU A 44 -4.89 -17.64 -28.14
C LEU A 44 -5.40 -16.93 -29.40
N ALA A 45 -6.38 -17.49 -30.12
CA ALA A 45 -6.99 -16.80 -31.26
C ALA A 45 -7.76 -15.54 -30.85
N GLN A 46 -8.40 -15.50 -29.68
CA GLN A 46 -9.07 -14.30 -29.15
C GLN A 46 -8.06 -13.22 -28.75
N LEU A 47 -6.96 -13.58 -28.08
CA LEU A 47 -5.88 -12.65 -27.74
C LEU A 47 -5.23 -12.02 -28.99
N LEU A 48 -4.99 -12.85 -30.02
CA LEU A 48 -4.47 -12.42 -31.33
C LEU A 48 -5.52 -11.69 -32.19
N ALA A 49 -6.80 -11.70 -31.81
CA ALA A 49 -7.84 -10.99 -32.56
C ALA A 49 -7.81 -9.47 -32.35
N ASN A 50 -7.08 -8.98 -31.34
CA ASN A 50 -6.95 -7.56 -31.03
C ASN A 50 -6.32 -6.76 -32.20
N PRO A 51 -6.90 -5.62 -32.63
CA PRO A 51 -6.34 -4.81 -33.73
C PRO A 51 -4.94 -4.24 -33.47
N HIS A 52 -4.50 -4.11 -32.21
CA HIS A 52 -3.12 -3.73 -31.90
C HIS A 52 -2.12 -4.85 -32.24
N SER A 53 -2.52 -6.12 -32.11
CA SER A 53 -1.72 -7.29 -32.49
C SER A 53 -1.61 -7.47 -34.02
N ALA A 54 -2.49 -6.83 -34.80
CA ALA A 54 -2.64 -7.09 -36.24
C ALA A 54 -1.45 -6.68 -37.12
N ARG A 55 -0.54 -5.85 -36.60
CA ARG A 55 0.62 -5.31 -37.36
C ARG A 55 1.95 -6.03 -37.06
N GLY A 56 2.00 -6.87 -36.03
CA GLY A 56 3.21 -7.56 -35.59
C GLY A 56 3.47 -8.93 -36.24
N PHE A 57 4.58 -9.54 -35.84
CA PHE A 57 4.89 -10.96 -36.07
C PHE A 57 4.67 -11.76 -34.78
N VAL A 58 4.18 -12.99 -34.90
CA VAL A 58 3.96 -13.89 -33.74
C VAL A 58 4.76 -15.18 -33.94
N GLY A 59 5.72 -15.45 -33.05
CA GLY A 59 6.52 -16.68 -33.07
C GLY A 59 6.01 -17.69 -32.04
N LEU A 60 5.62 -18.88 -32.49
CA LEU A 60 5.25 -19.99 -31.59
C LEU A 60 6.41 -20.97 -31.44
N HIS A 61 6.53 -21.58 -30.27
CA HIS A 61 7.50 -22.64 -30.00
C HIS A 61 6.81 -23.97 -29.68
N GLY A 62 7.30 -25.06 -30.29
CA GLY A 62 6.97 -26.43 -29.91
C GLY A 62 5.55 -26.91 -30.21
N VAL A 63 4.73 -26.09 -30.89
CA VAL A 63 3.31 -26.34 -31.19
C VAL A 63 3.13 -27.50 -32.16
N LEU A 64 2.18 -28.41 -31.93
CA LEU A 64 1.94 -29.51 -32.85
C LEU A 64 1.14 -29.06 -34.07
N LYS A 65 1.32 -29.73 -35.22
CA LYS A 65 0.62 -29.40 -36.47
C LYS A 65 -0.90 -29.21 -36.29
N ARG A 66 -1.52 -30.11 -35.53
CA ARG A 66 -2.96 -30.08 -35.21
C ARG A 66 -3.39 -28.86 -34.40
N GLU A 67 -2.57 -28.36 -33.47
CA GLU A 67 -2.86 -27.14 -32.69
C GLU A 67 -2.67 -25.90 -33.56
N LEU A 68 -1.62 -25.87 -34.38
CA LEU A 68 -1.39 -24.80 -35.36
C LEU A 68 -2.55 -24.70 -36.36
N ASP A 69 -3.02 -25.83 -36.90
CA ASP A 69 -4.17 -25.85 -37.80
C ASP A 69 -5.49 -25.47 -37.09
N ALA A 70 -5.68 -25.86 -35.82
CA ALA A 70 -6.83 -25.44 -35.01
C ALA A 70 -6.80 -23.94 -34.67
N LEU A 71 -5.61 -23.37 -34.45
CA LEU A 71 -5.38 -21.94 -34.21
C LEU A 71 -5.64 -21.15 -35.50
N MET A 72 -5.00 -21.51 -36.60
CA MET A 72 -5.19 -20.85 -37.91
C MET A 72 -6.65 -20.91 -38.37
N LYS A 73 -7.38 -22.00 -38.05
CA LYS A 73 -8.81 -22.13 -38.32
C LYS A 73 -9.68 -21.17 -37.48
N HIS A 74 -9.31 -20.87 -36.23
CA HIS A 74 -10.02 -19.87 -35.42
C HIS A 74 -9.63 -18.44 -35.83
N LEU A 75 -8.35 -18.17 -36.06
CA LEU A 75 -7.82 -16.89 -36.55
C LEU A 75 -8.41 -16.45 -37.90
N ASN A 76 -8.83 -17.40 -38.74
CA ASN A 76 -9.41 -17.14 -40.06
C ASN A 76 -10.92 -17.48 -40.15
N ALA A 77 -11.65 -17.47 -39.01
CA ALA A 77 -13.09 -17.72 -39.00
C ALA A 77 -13.91 -16.41 -39.12
N ASP A 78 -14.88 -16.39 -40.04
CA ASP A 78 -15.75 -15.23 -40.37
C ASP A 78 -16.46 -14.55 -39.18
N LYS A 79 -16.56 -15.22 -38.03
CA LYS A 79 -17.21 -14.69 -36.81
C LYS A 79 -16.26 -13.96 -35.85
N VAL A 80 -14.94 -14.06 -36.05
CA VAL A 80 -13.92 -13.47 -35.15
C VAL A 80 -13.40 -12.14 -35.69
N HIS A 81 -13.49 -11.89 -37.01
CA HIS A 81 -12.81 -10.76 -37.65
C HIS A 81 -13.62 -10.00 -38.70
N ARG A 82 -13.34 -8.69 -38.79
CA ARG A 82 -13.66 -7.81 -39.93
C ARG A 82 -12.37 -7.34 -40.63
N GLY A 83 -11.45 -8.26 -40.94
CA GLY A 83 -10.13 -7.93 -41.49
C GLY A 83 -9.45 -9.10 -42.17
N ASP A 84 -8.28 -8.84 -42.76
CA ASP A 84 -7.55 -9.80 -43.60
C ASP A 84 -7.07 -11.05 -42.85
N PRO A 85 -6.96 -12.20 -43.54
CA PRO A 85 -6.56 -13.47 -42.94
C PRO A 85 -5.10 -13.48 -42.50
N TRP A 86 -4.83 -14.27 -41.46
CA TRP A 86 -3.48 -14.64 -41.02
C TRP A 86 -2.91 -15.76 -41.91
N ALA A 87 -1.58 -15.75 -42.06
CA ALA A 87 -0.77 -16.83 -42.64
C ALA A 87 0.43 -17.15 -41.74
N TYR A 88 1.18 -18.21 -42.06
CA TYR A 88 2.42 -18.54 -41.35
C TYR A 88 3.52 -19.08 -42.28
N VAL A 89 4.77 -19.08 -41.79
CA VAL A 89 5.91 -19.82 -42.35
C VAL A 89 6.59 -20.66 -41.26
N GLY A 90 7.36 -21.68 -41.66
CA GLY A 90 7.96 -22.69 -40.77
C GLY A 90 7.59 -24.11 -41.24
N ILE A 91 8.55 -25.03 -41.22
CA ILE A 91 8.36 -26.45 -41.57
C ILE A 91 8.17 -27.33 -40.31
N ASP A 92 7.81 -28.57 -40.58
CA ASP A 92 7.91 -29.71 -39.69
C ASP A 92 9.36 -30.22 -39.56
N ARG A 93 9.57 -31.16 -38.64
CA ARG A 93 10.73 -32.06 -38.62
C ARG A 93 10.41 -33.30 -39.45
N GLU A 94 10.90 -33.38 -40.69
CA GLU A 94 10.61 -34.51 -41.61
C GLU A 94 11.43 -35.79 -41.31
N ASP A 95 11.68 -36.13 -40.03
CA ASP A 95 12.39 -37.36 -39.67
C ASP A 95 11.49 -38.60 -39.51
N GLY A 96 10.17 -38.39 -39.41
CA GLY A 96 9.15 -39.43 -39.51
C GLY A 96 8.83 -40.21 -38.23
N GLU A 97 9.54 -39.98 -37.12
CA GLU A 97 9.31 -40.67 -35.84
C GLU A 97 9.13 -39.69 -34.66
N GLY A 98 7.94 -39.07 -34.58
CA GLY A 98 7.53 -38.34 -33.38
C GLY A 98 6.25 -37.51 -33.54
N PRO A 99 5.74 -36.93 -32.44
CA PRO A 99 4.71 -35.90 -32.51
C PRO A 99 5.31 -34.61 -33.10
N GLN A 100 4.93 -34.33 -34.33
CA GLN A 100 5.39 -33.24 -35.20
C GLN A 100 5.31 -31.84 -34.55
N LYS A 101 6.45 -31.28 -34.10
CA LYS A 101 6.56 -29.97 -33.44
C LYS A 101 7.11 -28.89 -34.36
N TYR A 102 6.39 -27.78 -34.47
CA TYR A 102 6.69 -26.64 -35.35
C TYR A 102 7.21 -25.45 -34.54
N SER A 103 8.00 -24.59 -35.19
CA SER A 103 8.38 -23.27 -34.65
C SER A 103 8.03 -22.14 -35.64
N PRO A 104 6.73 -21.89 -35.91
CA PRO A 104 6.28 -21.04 -37.00
C PRO A 104 6.33 -19.53 -36.68
N ILE A 105 6.43 -18.71 -37.73
CA ILE A 105 6.19 -17.26 -37.70
C ILE A 105 4.83 -16.99 -38.34
N LEU A 106 3.86 -16.50 -37.57
CA LEU A 106 2.57 -16.03 -38.05
C LEU A 106 2.64 -14.54 -38.41
N TYR A 107 1.94 -14.15 -39.49
CA TYR A 107 1.91 -12.79 -40.04
C TYR A 107 0.61 -12.54 -40.84
N ARG A 108 0.32 -11.28 -41.20
CA ARG A 108 -0.79 -10.92 -42.09
C ARG A 108 -0.31 -10.58 -43.50
N PRO A 109 -0.68 -11.33 -44.56
CA PRO A 109 -0.22 -11.09 -45.93
C PRO A 109 -0.67 -9.77 -46.57
N SER A 110 -1.60 -9.01 -45.97
CA SER A 110 -2.05 -7.69 -46.43
C SER A 110 -1.18 -6.54 -45.90
N GLU A 111 -0.57 -6.70 -44.73
CA GLU A 111 0.41 -5.78 -44.14
C GLU A 111 1.85 -6.15 -44.58
N TRP A 112 2.11 -7.44 -44.77
CA TRP A 112 3.46 -7.99 -44.99
C TRP A 112 3.57 -8.79 -46.29
N HIS A 113 4.63 -8.54 -47.06
CA HIS A 113 5.00 -9.35 -48.22
C HIS A 113 6.20 -10.23 -47.90
N LEU A 114 5.96 -11.51 -47.64
CA LEU A 114 7.01 -12.53 -47.58
C LEU A 114 7.73 -12.61 -48.93
N SER A 115 9.04 -12.33 -48.93
CA SER A 115 9.92 -12.39 -50.11
C SER A 115 10.65 -13.73 -50.23
N ASN A 116 11.14 -14.29 -49.11
CA ASN A 116 11.72 -15.63 -49.02
C ASN A 116 11.70 -16.11 -47.57
N TRP A 117 11.84 -17.41 -47.31
CA TRP A 117 12.14 -17.95 -45.99
C TRP A 117 12.98 -19.22 -46.06
N THR A 118 13.67 -19.54 -44.97
CA THR A 118 14.39 -20.80 -44.77
C THR A 118 14.05 -21.39 -43.39
N CYS A 119 14.40 -22.66 -43.21
CA CYS A 119 14.42 -23.30 -41.91
C CYS A 119 15.77 -24.00 -41.72
N HIS A 120 16.24 -24.08 -40.48
CA HIS A 120 17.47 -24.77 -40.13
C HIS A 120 17.24 -25.68 -38.92
N GLU A 121 17.83 -26.88 -38.99
CA GLU A 121 17.97 -27.84 -37.90
C GLU A 121 19.47 -28.01 -37.59
N ASN A 122 19.82 -28.56 -36.42
CA ASN A 122 21.20 -28.87 -36.05
C ASN A 122 21.32 -30.31 -35.52
N ASP A 123 22.32 -31.07 -35.98
CA ASP A 123 22.44 -32.52 -35.73
C ASP A 123 22.97 -32.89 -34.32
N ASP A 124 23.53 -31.93 -33.57
CA ASP A 124 24.24 -32.20 -32.30
C ASP A 124 23.32 -32.52 -31.11
N SER A 125 22.73 -33.72 -31.07
CA SER A 125 22.03 -34.38 -29.93
C SER A 125 20.78 -33.69 -29.35
N HIS A 126 20.58 -32.40 -29.63
CA HIS A 126 19.52 -31.54 -29.15
C HIS A 126 19.01 -30.71 -30.33
N THR A 127 18.36 -31.37 -31.29
CA THR A 127 17.92 -30.76 -32.55
C THR A 127 16.97 -29.59 -32.30
N ARG A 128 17.43 -28.38 -32.65
CA ARG A 128 16.73 -27.11 -32.47
C ARG A 128 16.30 -26.56 -33.83
N ILE A 129 15.03 -26.20 -33.96
CA ILE A 129 14.41 -25.71 -35.19
C ILE A 129 14.43 -24.18 -35.20
N PHE A 130 14.87 -23.59 -36.31
CA PHE A 130 14.93 -22.14 -36.52
C PHE A 130 14.22 -21.76 -37.83
N THR A 131 13.11 -21.02 -37.75
CA THR A 131 12.44 -20.44 -38.93
C THR A 131 12.96 -19.03 -39.19
N ILE A 132 13.38 -18.71 -40.42
CA ILE A 132 13.86 -17.37 -40.80
C ILE A 132 13.07 -16.88 -42.02
N GLY A 133 12.29 -15.80 -41.86
CA GLY A 133 11.52 -15.19 -42.94
C GLY A 133 12.00 -13.78 -43.29
N SER A 134 12.11 -13.47 -44.57
CA SER A 134 12.38 -12.11 -45.08
C SER A 134 11.09 -11.48 -45.58
N PHE A 135 10.67 -10.38 -44.94
CA PHE A 135 9.39 -9.73 -45.18
C PHE A 135 9.57 -8.26 -45.56
N THR A 136 8.81 -7.77 -46.53
CA THR A 136 8.68 -6.34 -46.84
C THR A 136 7.40 -5.81 -46.23
N ASN A 137 7.46 -4.76 -45.42
CA ASN A 137 6.27 -4.05 -44.96
C ASN A 137 5.61 -3.35 -46.16
N ARG A 138 4.31 -3.55 -46.38
CA ARG A 138 3.60 -3.05 -47.58
C ARG A 138 3.20 -1.58 -47.50
N GLU A 139 3.06 -1.02 -46.29
CA GLU A 139 2.82 0.42 -46.06
C GLU A 139 4.13 1.22 -46.23
N LYS A 140 5.24 0.72 -45.68
CA LYS A 140 6.53 1.41 -45.59
C LYS A 140 7.54 1.05 -46.69
N GLY A 141 7.36 -0.08 -47.39
CA GLY A 141 8.34 -0.62 -48.36
C GLY A 141 9.68 -1.10 -47.76
N THR A 142 9.79 -1.17 -46.43
CA THR A 142 11.02 -1.54 -45.72
C THR A 142 11.15 -3.05 -45.59
N ASN A 143 12.38 -3.58 -45.72
CA ASN A 143 12.68 -5.00 -45.62
C ASN A 143 13.21 -5.38 -44.23
N TYR A 144 12.67 -6.48 -43.71
CA TYR A 144 12.99 -7.02 -42.39
C TYR A 144 13.30 -8.51 -42.50
N THR A 145 14.25 -8.98 -41.69
CA THR A 145 14.50 -10.41 -41.50
C THR A 145 14.00 -10.78 -40.11
N VAL A 146 13.04 -11.70 -40.03
CA VAL A 146 12.40 -12.18 -38.80
C VAL A 146 12.85 -13.61 -38.55
N LEU A 147 13.41 -13.88 -37.38
CA LEU A 147 13.85 -15.22 -36.96
C LEU A 147 13.05 -15.69 -35.74
N ASN A 148 12.55 -16.93 -35.74
CA ASN A 148 11.92 -17.60 -34.60
C ASN A 148 12.67 -18.89 -34.25
N SER A 149 13.01 -19.10 -32.98
CA SER A 149 13.89 -20.19 -32.53
C SER A 149 13.37 -20.96 -31.32
N GLY A 150 13.39 -22.29 -31.38
CA GLY A 150 13.16 -23.13 -30.21
C GLY A 150 14.42 -23.31 -29.35
N LEU A 151 14.48 -22.65 -28.19
CA LEU A 151 15.61 -22.71 -27.27
C LEU A 151 15.17 -23.09 -25.85
N THR A 152 15.52 -24.30 -25.43
CA THR A 152 15.37 -24.78 -24.05
C THR A 152 16.55 -24.31 -23.18
N SER A 153 16.28 -24.05 -21.90
CA SER A 153 17.07 -23.21 -21.00
C SER A 153 18.39 -23.79 -20.44
N SER A 154 18.75 -25.03 -20.75
CA SER A 154 19.81 -25.77 -20.04
C SER A 154 21.27 -25.52 -20.46
N ASN A 155 21.53 -24.64 -21.44
CA ASN A 155 22.90 -24.23 -21.81
C ASN A 155 22.89 -22.88 -22.58
N SER A 156 23.12 -21.78 -21.87
CA SER A 156 23.20 -20.42 -22.41
C SER A 156 24.62 -20.02 -22.87
N ALA A 157 25.31 -20.93 -23.57
CA ALA A 157 26.55 -20.58 -24.26
C ALA A 157 26.26 -19.53 -25.36
N MET A 158 26.87 -18.35 -25.26
CA MET A 158 26.58 -17.19 -26.11
C MET A 158 27.16 -17.36 -27.52
N TRP A 159 26.31 -17.70 -28.49
CA TRP A 159 26.70 -17.84 -29.90
C TRP A 159 26.88 -16.47 -30.58
N ASP A 160 28.01 -16.27 -31.28
CA ASP A 160 28.28 -15.02 -32.00
C ASP A 160 27.54 -14.96 -33.35
N VAL A 161 26.37 -14.33 -33.33
CA VAL A 161 25.48 -14.12 -34.48
C VAL A 161 26.17 -13.39 -35.65
N LYS A 162 27.27 -12.66 -35.43
CA LYS A 162 28.03 -11.99 -36.52
C LYS A 162 28.53 -12.96 -37.58
N SER A 163 28.79 -14.21 -37.19
CA SER A 163 29.30 -15.27 -38.07
C SER A 163 28.43 -15.56 -39.30
N PHE A 164 27.12 -15.30 -39.24
CA PHE A 164 26.19 -15.50 -40.35
C PHE A 164 26.00 -14.27 -41.26
N VAL A 165 26.52 -13.09 -40.89
CA VAL A 165 26.17 -11.81 -41.55
C VAL A 165 27.40 -11.01 -42.02
N SER A 166 28.62 -11.33 -41.58
CA SER A 166 29.81 -10.54 -41.93
C SER A 166 30.45 -10.93 -43.28
N GLU A 167 30.50 -9.99 -44.23
CA GLU A 167 31.27 -10.11 -45.47
C GLU A 167 32.80 -10.16 -45.21
N LYS A 168 33.41 -11.36 -45.17
CA LYS A 168 34.85 -11.58 -45.47
C LYS A 168 35.20 -13.07 -45.61
N PRO A 169 36.22 -13.43 -46.44
CA PRO A 169 36.72 -14.80 -46.49
C PRO A 169 37.54 -15.13 -45.23
N LEU A 170 37.26 -16.27 -44.60
CA LEU A 170 38.10 -16.83 -43.54
C LEU A 170 39.38 -17.45 -44.13
N SER A 171 40.48 -17.37 -43.40
CA SER A 171 41.81 -17.86 -43.81
C SER A 171 41.94 -19.39 -43.71
N GLU A 172 42.86 -19.94 -44.52
CA GLU A 172 42.98 -21.37 -44.84
C GLU A 172 43.11 -22.32 -43.64
N GLU A 173 43.73 -21.88 -42.53
CA GLU A 173 44.04 -22.73 -41.36
C GLU A 173 42.82 -23.18 -40.53
N ARG A 174 41.62 -22.63 -40.75
CA ARG A 174 40.38 -23.13 -40.11
C ARG A 174 39.57 -24.14 -40.94
N ARG A 175 40.10 -24.61 -42.07
CA ARG A 175 39.36 -25.53 -42.98
C ARG A 175 39.37 -27.01 -42.60
N SER A 176 40.15 -27.44 -41.60
CA SER A 176 40.47 -28.87 -41.39
C SER A 176 39.61 -29.64 -40.39
N GLU A 177 38.75 -29.00 -39.59
CA GLU A 177 37.99 -29.68 -38.52
C GLU A 177 36.47 -29.81 -38.77
N LEU A 178 35.93 -29.26 -39.87
CA LEU A 178 34.50 -29.32 -40.20
C LEU A 178 34.27 -29.78 -41.65
N VAL A 179 34.47 -31.07 -41.90
CA VAL A 179 34.10 -31.75 -43.16
C VAL A 179 33.18 -32.93 -42.81
N GLY A 180 31.86 -32.71 -42.82
CA GLY A 180 30.90 -33.67 -42.26
C GLY A 180 29.51 -33.78 -42.92
N ALA A 181 28.95 -32.72 -43.51
CA ALA A 181 27.62 -32.74 -44.12
C ALA A 181 27.52 -31.95 -45.44
N LYS A 182 26.52 -32.27 -46.26
CA LYS A 182 26.41 -31.91 -47.69
C LYS A 182 25.86 -30.50 -47.93
N GLU A 183 26.22 -29.95 -49.09
CA GLU A 183 25.65 -28.72 -49.64
C GLU A 183 24.14 -28.82 -49.90
N SER A 184 23.40 -27.79 -49.49
CA SER A 184 22.21 -27.32 -50.21
C SER A 184 22.29 -25.80 -50.30
N THR A 185 22.08 -25.24 -51.51
CA THR A 185 22.40 -23.84 -51.80
C THR A 185 21.14 -23.01 -52.02
N CYS A 186 20.98 -21.95 -51.23
CA CYS A 186 20.03 -20.87 -51.53
C CYS A 186 20.76 -19.52 -51.45
N SER A 187 20.79 -18.79 -52.57
CA SER A 187 21.41 -17.47 -52.63
C SER A 187 20.37 -16.37 -52.39
N THR A 188 20.58 -15.56 -51.35
CA THR A 188 19.83 -14.32 -51.13
C THR A 188 20.80 -13.16 -51.00
N THR A 189 20.94 -12.39 -52.09
CA THR A 189 21.65 -11.10 -52.08
C THR A 189 20.63 -9.99 -51.88
N ASN A 190 20.67 -9.29 -50.76
CA ASN A 190 20.12 -7.93 -50.70
C ASN A 190 20.72 -7.08 -49.57
N ARG A 191 20.54 -5.76 -49.71
CA ARG A 191 21.18 -4.74 -48.87
C ARG A 191 20.41 -4.50 -47.58
N ALA A 192 21.13 -4.25 -46.50
CA ALA A 192 20.74 -3.48 -45.30
C ALA A 192 19.22 -3.44 -45.01
N GLY A 193 18.71 -4.52 -44.43
CA GLY A 193 17.40 -4.56 -43.77
C GLY A 193 17.57 -4.65 -42.25
N GLU A 194 16.49 -4.40 -41.50
CA GLU A 194 16.51 -4.52 -40.04
C GLU A 194 16.29 -5.98 -39.61
N LEU A 195 17.06 -6.45 -38.63
CA LEU A 195 16.97 -7.80 -38.08
C LEU A 195 16.06 -7.81 -36.85
N ILE A 196 14.96 -8.57 -36.94
CA ILE A 196 13.99 -8.78 -35.87
C ILE A 196 14.13 -10.20 -35.35
N TYR A 197 14.31 -10.35 -34.04
CA TYR A 197 14.60 -11.63 -33.39
C TYR A 197 13.48 -12.01 -32.42
N VAL A 198 12.77 -13.10 -32.73
CA VAL A 198 11.67 -13.67 -31.94
C VAL A 198 12.18 -14.88 -31.15
N ASN A 199 12.06 -14.86 -29.83
CA ASN A 199 12.50 -15.94 -28.95
C ASN A 199 11.67 -15.91 -27.65
N THR A 200 11.06 -17.05 -27.32
CA THR A 200 10.19 -17.26 -26.16
C THR A 200 10.87 -16.94 -24.82
N TYR A 201 12.17 -17.22 -24.67
CA TYR A 201 12.91 -17.04 -23.40
C TYR A 201 13.60 -15.67 -23.26
N LEU A 202 13.70 -14.88 -24.34
CA LEU A 202 14.40 -13.59 -24.27
C LEU A 202 13.54 -12.45 -23.71
N MET A 203 12.22 -12.62 -23.59
CA MET A 203 11.38 -11.66 -22.83
C MET A 203 11.58 -11.73 -21.31
N GLN A 204 12.06 -12.85 -20.74
CA GLN A 204 12.46 -12.90 -19.33
C GLN A 204 13.86 -12.30 -19.11
N SER A 205 14.81 -12.55 -20.03
CA SER A 205 16.21 -12.11 -19.89
C SER A 205 16.50 -10.69 -20.43
N ALA A 206 15.55 -10.06 -21.15
CA ALA A 206 15.63 -8.65 -21.52
C ALA A 206 15.65 -7.69 -20.31
N ARG A 207 15.20 -8.14 -19.12
CA ARG A 207 15.38 -7.39 -17.86
C ARG A 207 16.84 -7.35 -17.37
N THR A 208 17.71 -8.26 -17.82
CA THR A 208 19.09 -8.42 -17.31
C THR A 208 20.11 -7.59 -18.10
N CYS A 209 19.93 -7.41 -19.41
CA CYS A 209 20.88 -6.69 -20.26
C CYS A 209 20.90 -5.15 -20.07
N TYR A 210 20.03 -4.59 -19.23
CA TYR A 210 20.09 -3.17 -18.85
C TYR A 210 21.10 -2.87 -17.72
N TYR A 211 21.70 -3.90 -17.11
CA TYR A 211 22.51 -3.77 -15.89
C TYR A 211 24.04 -3.80 -16.08
N LEU A 212 24.56 -3.89 -17.32
CA LEU A 212 26.00 -4.02 -17.60
C LEU A 212 26.57 -2.94 -18.52
N ASN A 213 26.19 -1.66 -18.32
CA ASN A 213 26.86 -0.55 -19.03
C ASN A 213 26.91 0.80 -18.30
N ASN A 214 26.68 0.85 -16.97
CA ASN A 214 26.66 2.10 -16.17
C ASN A 214 27.87 2.25 -15.22
N HIS A 215 29.09 2.06 -15.74
CA HIS A 215 30.33 2.40 -15.02
C HIS A 215 31.36 3.14 -15.90
N PHE A 216 31.03 4.35 -16.35
CA PHE A 216 32.01 5.40 -16.66
C PHE A 216 31.43 6.81 -16.46
N ILE A 217 32.03 7.58 -15.56
CA ILE A 217 31.71 8.96 -15.17
C ILE A 217 33.06 9.67 -14.89
N PRO A 218 33.26 10.99 -15.11
CA PRO A 218 32.46 11.97 -15.85
C PRO A 218 33.24 12.61 -17.04
N PHE A 219 32.57 13.42 -17.88
CA PHE A 219 33.05 14.77 -18.26
C PHE A 219 31.94 15.56 -19.01
N TYR A 220 32.11 16.88 -19.09
CA TYR A 220 31.24 17.87 -19.78
C TYR A 220 29.87 18.20 -19.14
N ASP A 221 29.96 19.00 -18.08
CA ASP A 221 29.14 20.22 -18.04
C ASP A 221 29.69 21.25 -19.05
N ALA A 222 28.81 22.17 -19.49
CA ALA A 222 29.03 23.37 -20.32
C ALA A 222 28.78 23.27 -21.84
N LEU A 223 27.51 23.42 -22.28
CA LEU A 223 27.12 24.19 -23.49
C LEU A 223 25.58 24.38 -23.66
N LEU A 224 24.89 25.02 -22.69
CA LEU A 224 23.56 25.60 -22.93
C LEU A 224 23.45 27.01 -22.34
N GLY A 225 23.73 28.00 -23.19
CA GLY A 225 23.48 29.42 -22.95
C GLY A 225 23.38 30.16 -24.28
N MET A 226 22.54 31.21 -24.32
CA MET A 226 22.20 32.04 -25.49
C MET A 226 21.35 31.39 -26.59
N ALA A 227 20.03 31.65 -26.56
CA ALA A 227 19.31 32.27 -27.68
C ALA A 227 17.91 32.75 -27.21
N ASP A 228 17.44 33.88 -27.73
CA ASP A 228 16.22 34.56 -27.27
C ASP A 228 14.93 34.23 -28.06
N ASN A 229 13.82 34.56 -27.40
CA ASN A 229 12.49 35.02 -27.87
C ASN A 229 12.38 35.67 -29.30
N PRO A 230 11.16 35.93 -29.86
CA PRO A 230 9.80 35.61 -29.36
C PRO A 230 8.75 35.14 -30.42
N ILE A 231 7.54 34.83 -29.91
CA ILE A 231 6.18 35.03 -30.47
C ILE A 231 6.04 35.39 -31.97
N HIS A 232 5.21 34.62 -32.69
CA HIS A 232 4.31 35.15 -33.73
C HIS A 232 3.01 34.34 -33.84
N GLY A 233 1.86 35.02 -33.88
CA GLY A 233 0.54 34.40 -34.07
C GLY A 233 -0.09 34.75 -35.42
N ALA A 234 -0.96 33.86 -35.94
CA ALA A 234 -1.76 34.12 -37.14
C ALA A 234 -3.12 33.39 -37.07
N VAL A 235 -4.21 34.12 -37.33
CA VAL A 235 -5.61 33.61 -37.34
C VAL A 235 -6.06 33.34 -38.78
N ARG A 236 -6.86 32.28 -39.01
CA ARG A 236 -7.77 32.17 -40.16
C ARG A 236 -9.02 31.34 -39.85
N TYR A 237 -10.11 31.66 -40.57
CA TYR A 237 -11.49 31.19 -40.35
C TYR A 237 -11.97 30.20 -41.44
N SER A 238 -12.69 29.14 -41.03
CA SER A 238 -13.83 28.51 -41.76
C SER A 238 -14.28 27.22 -41.05
N SER A 239 -15.55 26.79 -40.99
CA SER A 239 -16.87 27.45 -41.13
C SER A 239 -17.99 26.45 -40.76
N ARG A 240 -19.15 26.94 -40.29
CA ARG A 240 -20.54 26.36 -40.16
C ARG A 240 -20.80 24.91 -40.66
N SER A 241 -21.72 24.13 -40.06
CA SER A 241 -23.05 24.52 -39.53
C SER A 241 -23.53 23.61 -38.35
N ASP A 242 -24.36 24.12 -37.41
CA ASP A 242 -25.84 23.90 -37.21
C ASP A 242 -26.28 22.49 -36.75
N GLY A 243 -27.26 22.28 -35.86
CA GLY A 243 -28.09 23.11 -34.96
C GLY A 243 -28.83 22.18 -33.96
N SER A 244 -29.68 22.59 -33.00
CA SER A 244 -30.10 23.90 -32.47
C SER A 244 -30.77 23.69 -31.09
N GLN A 245 -30.73 24.67 -30.18
CA GLN A 245 -31.46 24.66 -28.89
C GLN A 245 -32.33 25.92 -28.70
N HIS A 246 -33.31 25.86 -27.81
CA HIS A 246 -34.31 26.92 -27.58
C HIS A 246 -33.88 27.97 -26.51
N SER A 247 -33.82 29.24 -26.94
CA SER A 247 -34.12 30.50 -26.20
C SER A 247 -34.09 30.49 -24.66
N LEU A 248 -33.15 31.17 -23.97
CA LEU A 248 -33.09 32.62 -23.66
C LEU A 248 -34.28 33.18 -22.83
N PRO A 249 -34.09 34.17 -21.90
CA PRO A 249 -33.11 35.28 -22.01
C PRO A 249 -32.37 35.75 -20.72
N ILE A 250 -31.41 36.67 -20.92
CA ILE A 250 -30.70 37.50 -19.92
C ILE A 250 -30.80 38.98 -20.37
N PRO A 251 -30.69 39.99 -19.47
CA PRO A 251 -29.98 41.22 -19.86
C PRO A 251 -29.01 41.83 -18.81
N ILE A 252 -27.70 41.82 -19.14
CA ILE A 252 -26.68 42.93 -19.19
C ILE A 252 -26.87 44.21 -18.31
N TYR A 253 -25.85 44.86 -17.73
CA TYR A 253 -24.54 45.39 -18.24
C TYR A 253 -23.64 45.89 -17.05
N SER A 254 -22.40 46.44 -17.11
CA SER A 254 -21.31 46.68 -18.11
C SER A 254 -20.01 47.26 -17.45
N ARG A 255 -18.81 47.02 -18.04
CA ARG A 255 -17.64 47.95 -18.34
C ARG A 255 -17.11 48.95 -17.26
N GLU A 256 -15.82 49.37 -17.19
CA GLU A 256 -14.56 49.14 -17.95
C GLU A 256 -13.32 49.72 -17.18
N GLN A 257 -12.10 49.19 -17.47
CA GLN A 257 -10.76 49.87 -17.38
C GLN A 257 -10.25 50.41 -16.00
N ASP A 258 -8.96 50.69 -15.75
CA ASP A 258 -7.70 50.63 -16.53
C ASP A 258 -6.50 50.50 -15.56
N TYR A 259 -5.35 49.91 -15.94
CA TYR A 259 -4.04 50.19 -15.32
C TYR A 259 -2.86 49.96 -16.29
N LYS A 260 -1.79 50.75 -16.15
CA LYS A 260 -0.62 50.77 -17.07
C LYS A 260 0.66 50.28 -16.40
N ILE A 261 1.48 49.59 -17.20
CA ILE A 261 2.88 49.24 -16.88
C ILE A 261 3.81 50.29 -17.50
N ALA A 262 4.92 50.62 -16.83
CA ALA A 262 6.04 51.37 -17.39
C ALA A 262 7.37 50.90 -16.75
N HIS A 263 8.35 50.55 -17.60
CA HIS A 263 9.72 50.25 -17.19
C HIS A 263 10.60 51.50 -17.21
N ILE A 264 11.57 51.58 -16.30
CA ILE A 264 12.87 52.25 -16.50
C ILE A 264 13.95 51.34 -15.92
N ASN A 265 15.13 51.31 -16.58
CA ASN A 265 16.29 50.49 -16.20
C ASN A 265 17.21 51.22 -15.21
N GLU A 266 18.14 50.50 -14.58
CA GLU A 266 19.45 51.07 -14.24
C GLU A 266 20.55 50.00 -14.39
N GLU A 267 21.79 50.44 -14.62
CA GLU A 267 22.89 49.59 -15.13
C GLU A 267 23.87 49.09 -14.04
N VAL A 268 24.67 48.07 -14.38
CA VAL A 268 25.70 47.48 -13.51
C VAL A 268 26.98 48.31 -13.53
N ALA A 269 27.65 48.42 -12.37
CA ALA A 269 29.04 48.84 -12.28
C ALA A 269 29.82 47.94 -11.29
N ASP A 270 30.99 47.45 -11.72
CA ASP A 270 31.87 46.55 -10.93
C ASP A 270 32.54 47.23 -9.73
N GLY A 271 32.78 46.48 -8.64
CA GLY A 271 33.24 47.07 -7.37
C GLY A 271 33.84 46.14 -6.32
N ALA A 272 34.93 45.44 -6.64
CA ALA A 272 35.85 44.74 -5.72
C ALA A 272 35.37 43.44 -5.03
N ARG A 273 36.34 42.53 -4.80
CA ARG A 273 36.18 41.24 -4.11
C ARG A 273 36.45 41.37 -2.61
N GLN A 274 35.82 40.52 -1.81
CA GLN A 274 36.52 39.88 -0.69
C GLN A 274 35.91 38.50 -0.38
N ASP A 275 36.78 37.55 -0.02
CA ASP A 275 36.44 36.14 0.10
C ASP A 275 35.71 35.81 1.41
N VAL A 276 34.66 34.98 1.32
CA VAL A 276 33.96 34.42 2.50
C VAL A 276 34.21 32.92 2.54
N CYS A 277 35.13 32.49 3.39
CA CYS A 277 35.35 31.08 3.66
C CYS A 277 34.22 30.52 4.55
N TYR A 278 33.50 29.52 4.07
CA TYR A 278 32.64 28.69 4.93
C TYR A 278 33.51 27.75 5.76
N ALA A 279 33.73 28.10 7.02
CA ALA A 279 34.28 27.16 8.00
C ALA A 279 33.22 26.11 8.39
N LYS A 280 33.55 24.83 8.24
CA LYS A 280 32.80 23.73 8.86
C LYS A 280 33.39 23.45 10.24
N ASP A 281 32.77 23.96 11.30
CA ASP A 281 33.17 23.57 12.66
C ASP A 281 32.47 22.26 13.05
N TRP A 282 33.26 21.20 13.15
CA TRP A 282 32.87 19.92 13.74
C TRP A 282 33.15 19.96 15.24
N LEU A 283 32.18 19.61 16.10
CA LEU A 283 32.43 19.48 17.53
C LEU A 283 32.81 18.04 17.90
N PHE A 284 34.11 17.75 17.93
CA PHE A 284 34.61 16.51 18.53
C PHE A 284 34.53 16.59 20.06
N VAL A 285 33.93 15.57 20.69
CA VAL A 285 34.02 15.33 22.13
C VAL A 285 35.21 14.41 22.39
N SER A 286 35.95 14.63 23.48
CA SER A 286 37.04 13.77 23.94
C SER A 286 36.87 13.47 25.44
N PRO A 287 37.06 12.22 25.90
CA PRO A 287 36.73 11.84 27.26
C PRO A 287 37.85 12.19 28.26
N HIS A 288 37.46 12.76 29.40
CA HIS A 288 37.99 12.59 30.78
C HIS A 288 37.48 13.77 31.62
N GLY A 289 36.78 13.50 32.73
CA GLY A 289 36.04 14.53 33.47
C GLY A 289 36.72 15.08 34.73
N SER A 290 36.31 16.26 35.19
CA SER A 290 36.28 16.66 36.61
C SER A 290 35.29 17.80 36.84
N ASP A 291 34.67 17.80 38.02
CA ASP A 291 33.50 18.61 38.43
C ASP A 291 33.66 20.14 38.45
N ILE A 292 32.52 20.84 38.39
CA ILE A 292 32.28 22.05 39.19
C ILE A 292 30.97 21.86 39.97
N LEU A 293 31.04 22.00 41.31
CA LEU A 293 29.94 21.69 42.23
C LEU A 293 29.86 22.75 43.34
N LEU A 294 28.76 23.51 43.39
CA LEU A 294 28.41 24.48 44.46
C LEU A 294 26.87 24.67 44.49
N ASN A 295 26.18 24.84 45.62
CA ASN A 295 26.45 24.49 47.03
C ASN A 295 25.11 24.55 47.80
N THR A 296 24.95 23.85 48.92
CA THR A 296 23.73 23.89 49.75
C THR A 296 24.01 24.36 51.19
N SER A 297 23.15 25.23 51.74
CA SER A 297 22.90 25.44 53.18
C SER A 297 21.98 26.65 53.43
N GLY A 298 21.18 26.62 54.50
CA GLY A 298 20.29 27.72 54.92
C GLY A 298 19.06 27.22 55.68
N GLU A 299 19.06 27.35 57.00
CA GLU A 299 17.99 26.85 57.89
C GLU A 299 16.92 27.91 58.21
N GLY A 300 15.72 27.50 58.63
CA GLY A 300 14.77 28.39 59.31
C GLY A 300 13.28 28.02 59.16
N MET A 301 12.61 27.71 60.28
CA MET A 301 11.15 27.52 60.35
C MET A 301 10.45 28.66 61.13
N CYS A 302 9.11 28.68 61.05
CA CYS A 302 8.15 29.18 62.05
C CYS A 302 7.56 30.62 61.94
N TYR A 303 6.28 30.64 61.46
CA TYR A 303 5.07 31.10 62.20
C TYR A 303 4.54 32.57 62.17
N TRP A 304 3.19 32.67 62.08
CA TRP A 304 2.25 33.81 62.24
C TRP A 304 2.34 34.98 61.20
N ALA A 305 1.26 35.67 60.77
CA ALA A 305 -0.21 35.39 60.79
C ALA A 305 -1.03 36.43 59.96
N ASP A 306 -2.36 36.33 60.06
CA ASP A 306 -3.42 37.34 59.88
C ASP A 306 -4.14 37.56 58.52
N ARG A 307 -5.48 37.49 58.60
CA ARG A 307 -6.50 38.08 57.70
C ARG A 307 -7.00 39.41 58.34
N PRO A 308 -7.53 40.41 57.61
CA PRO A 308 -8.87 40.38 56.96
C PRO A 308 -8.78 40.67 55.44
N ALA A 309 -9.72 40.34 54.54
CA ALA A 309 -11.21 40.35 54.53
C ALA A 309 -11.85 41.75 54.32
N ILE A 310 -13.04 41.79 53.69
CA ILE A 310 -13.85 42.96 53.24
C ILE A 310 -13.40 43.56 51.89
N THR A 311 -14.25 43.89 50.90
CA THR A 311 -15.56 43.38 50.38
C THR A 311 -15.76 43.95 48.96
N ASP A 312 -16.72 43.38 48.21
CA ASP A 312 -17.35 43.82 46.96
C ASP A 312 -17.38 45.33 46.63
N VAL A 313 -17.37 45.65 45.32
CA VAL A 313 -18.58 46.16 44.63
C VAL A 313 -18.49 45.92 43.10
N ASP A 314 -19.63 45.52 42.54
CA ASP A 314 -19.96 45.31 41.12
C ASP A 314 -19.80 46.57 40.24
N LEU A 315 -19.57 46.41 38.94
CA LEU A 315 -20.14 47.31 37.91
C LEU A 315 -20.16 46.67 36.51
N ARG A 316 -21.31 46.80 35.84
CA ARG A 316 -21.61 46.20 34.53
C ARG A 316 -21.56 47.19 33.35
N THR A 317 -21.55 46.60 32.15
CA THR A 317 -22.24 47.02 30.90
C THR A 317 -21.78 48.27 30.11
N GLU A 318 -21.56 48.02 28.80
CA GLU A 318 -21.98 48.84 27.64
C GLU A 318 -21.28 50.18 27.31
N SER A 319 -21.32 50.70 26.06
CA SER A 319 -21.43 50.10 24.69
C SER A 319 -21.15 51.19 23.63
N SER A 320 -21.17 50.84 22.33
CA SER A 320 -21.04 51.72 21.12
C SER A 320 -19.69 52.45 20.94
N SER A 321 -18.90 52.31 19.86
CA SER A 321 -19.09 52.33 18.38
C SER A 321 -19.02 53.74 17.75
N TRP A 322 -18.19 53.90 16.70
CA TRP A 322 -18.21 55.03 15.74
C TRP A 322 -17.44 54.66 14.44
N ARG A 323 -17.70 55.36 13.32
CA ARG A 323 -17.06 55.19 11.99
C ARG A 323 -16.63 56.54 11.40
N GLY A 324 -15.63 56.57 10.51
CA GLY A 324 -15.65 57.53 9.37
C GLY A 324 -14.43 58.43 9.08
N ASN A 325 -13.50 57.92 8.28
CA ASN A 325 -12.99 58.50 7.02
C ASN A 325 -12.62 60.00 6.82
N VAL A 326 -11.32 60.19 6.46
CA VAL A 326 -10.82 60.79 5.18
C VAL A 326 -10.44 62.30 5.05
N ALA A 327 -9.27 62.52 4.41
CA ALA A 327 -8.75 63.68 3.64
C ALA A 327 -8.15 64.93 4.35
N ILE A 328 -7.26 65.75 3.75
CA ILE A 328 -6.02 65.56 2.93
C ILE A 328 -5.40 66.96 2.55
N GLN A 329 -4.08 67.06 2.25
CA GLN A 329 -3.29 68.23 1.76
C GLN A 329 -2.73 69.25 2.80
N LYS A 330 -1.62 70.01 2.58
CA LYS A 330 -0.36 69.83 1.78
C LYS A 330 0.71 70.91 2.16
N TRP A 331 1.96 70.48 2.47
CA TRP A 331 3.27 71.17 2.29
C TRP A 331 3.49 72.51 3.09
N PHE A 332 4.71 73.03 3.38
CA PHE A 332 6.07 72.82 2.84
C PHE A 332 7.19 73.23 3.86
N LYS A 333 8.36 72.53 3.90
CA LYS A 333 9.74 73.01 4.23
C LYS A 333 10.01 73.72 5.60
N ILE A 334 10.83 73.21 6.54
CA ILE A 334 12.31 73.04 6.49
C ILE A 334 12.83 72.25 7.73
N LEU A 335 14.03 71.69 7.60
CA LEU A 335 14.88 70.96 8.58
C LEU A 335 14.85 71.41 10.06
N ASP A 336 14.87 70.43 10.97
CA ASP A 336 16.08 70.14 11.77
C ASP A 336 16.15 68.63 12.15
N HIS A 337 17.31 68.13 12.55
CA HIS A 337 17.56 66.70 12.85
C HIS A 337 17.38 66.39 14.35
N GLY A 338 16.55 65.40 14.70
CA GLY A 338 16.38 65.02 16.12
C GLY A 338 15.69 63.71 16.50
N THR A 339 14.82 63.12 15.67
CA THR A 339 13.90 62.05 16.16
C THR A 339 13.69 60.89 15.19
N VAL A 340 14.64 59.94 15.12
CA VAL A 340 14.48 58.67 14.38
C VAL A 340 14.82 57.43 15.22
N PHE A 341 15.81 57.51 16.11
CA PHE A 341 16.34 56.34 16.83
C PHE A 341 15.38 55.66 17.83
N SER A 342 14.26 56.30 18.19
CA SER A 342 13.31 55.75 19.18
C SER A 342 12.15 54.95 18.59
N ILE A 343 11.94 54.96 17.27
CA ILE A 343 10.79 54.27 16.64
C ILE A 343 11.15 52.85 16.22
N SER A 344 12.30 52.64 15.57
CA SER A 344 12.75 51.31 15.14
C SER A 344 12.90 50.33 16.31
N CYS A 345 13.39 50.79 17.47
CA CYS A 345 13.49 49.95 18.67
C CYS A 345 12.13 49.52 19.24
N CYS A 346 11.07 50.33 19.07
CA CYS A 346 9.72 49.94 19.46
C CYS A 346 9.12 48.91 18.50
N VAL A 347 9.30 49.08 17.18
CA VAL A 347 8.84 48.10 16.17
C VAL A 347 9.58 46.76 16.34
N PHE A 348 10.91 46.77 16.50
CA PHE A 348 11.67 45.55 16.76
C PHE A 348 11.33 44.90 18.11
N LYS A 349 11.03 45.66 19.16
CA LYS A 349 10.50 45.09 20.42
C LYS A 349 9.12 44.48 20.23
N MET A 350 8.20 45.14 19.52
CA MET A 350 6.87 44.59 19.25
C MET A 350 6.94 43.33 18.40
N HIS A 351 7.77 43.27 17.36
CA HIS A 351 7.98 42.04 16.60
C HIS A 351 8.60 40.94 17.47
N ARG A 352 9.69 41.20 18.22
CA ARG A 352 10.25 40.18 19.13
C ARG A 352 9.26 39.72 20.19
N GLN A 353 8.45 40.61 20.78
CA GLN A 353 7.45 40.23 21.78
C GLN A 353 6.26 39.48 21.15
N ALA A 354 5.85 39.82 19.93
CA ALA A 354 4.83 39.08 19.19
C ALA A 354 5.33 37.66 18.84
N SER A 355 6.54 37.52 18.29
CA SER A 355 7.14 36.21 18.01
C SER A 355 7.36 35.39 19.29
N LEU A 356 7.74 36.02 20.40
CA LEU A 356 7.89 35.32 21.69
C LEU A 356 6.52 34.88 22.26
N LEU A 357 5.48 35.71 22.15
CA LEU A 357 4.11 35.36 22.55
C LEU A 357 3.50 34.28 21.66
N LEU A 358 3.82 34.27 20.35
CA LEU A 358 3.38 33.24 19.43
C LEU A 358 4.09 31.90 19.74
N ALA A 359 5.42 31.93 19.89
CA ALA A 359 6.20 30.74 20.28
C ALA A 359 5.74 30.17 21.64
N VAL A 360 5.52 31.01 22.65
CA VAL A 360 5.00 30.57 23.96
C VAL A 360 3.59 29.98 23.85
N ARG A 361 2.72 30.51 22.98
CA ARG A 361 1.37 29.95 22.74
C ARG A 361 1.38 28.65 21.96
N LEU A 362 2.34 28.44 21.06
CA LEU A 362 2.53 27.18 20.34
C LEU A 362 3.08 26.10 21.28
N VAL A 363 4.09 26.44 22.10
CA VAL A 363 4.62 25.58 23.17
C VAL A 363 3.58 25.25 24.24
N GLN A 364 2.54 26.06 24.41
CA GLN A 364 1.43 25.80 25.34
C GLN A 364 0.35 24.85 24.78
N ALA A 365 0.45 24.46 23.50
CA ALA A 365 -0.55 23.64 22.80
C ALA A 365 0.00 22.31 22.28
N ALA A 366 1.28 22.28 21.87
CA ALA A 366 1.94 21.08 21.38
C ALA A 366 1.99 19.99 22.46
N LEU A 367 1.68 18.75 22.08
CA LEU A 367 1.80 17.60 22.96
C LEU A 367 3.27 17.27 23.24
N ASP A 368 3.59 16.84 24.46
CA ASP A 368 4.91 16.24 24.75
C ASP A 368 4.93 14.81 24.21
N THR A 369 5.19 14.69 22.90
CA THR A 369 5.27 13.42 22.18
C THR A 369 6.34 12.50 22.76
N SER A 370 7.39 13.04 23.38
CA SER A 370 8.43 12.23 24.01
C SER A 370 8.00 11.67 25.36
N ALA A 371 7.19 12.38 26.13
CA ALA A 371 6.56 11.86 27.34
C ALA A 371 5.49 10.81 26.99
N LEU A 372 4.61 11.11 26.02
CA LEU A 372 3.57 10.18 25.54
C LEU A 372 4.18 8.89 24.98
N ALA A 373 5.22 8.98 24.15
CA ALA A 373 5.90 7.79 23.62
C ALA A 373 6.48 6.92 24.75
N LYS A 374 7.13 7.52 25.76
CA LYS A 374 7.67 6.78 26.91
C LYS A 374 6.59 6.20 27.82
N GLN A 375 5.45 6.88 27.96
CA GLN A 375 4.31 6.41 28.73
C GLN A 375 3.70 5.14 28.12
N TYR A 376 3.46 5.15 26.80
CA TYR A 376 2.72 4.07 26.13
C TYR A 376 3.60 2.95 25.56
N PHE A 377 4.88 3.24 25.25
CA PHE A 377 5.78 2.28 24.59
C PHE A 377 7.08 2.02 25.36
N GLY A 378 7.31 2.70 26.50
CA GLY A 378 8.48 2.46 27.35
C GLY A 378 9.82 2.58 26.62
N ASN A 379 10.64 1.54 26.73
CA ASN A 379 11.95 1.44 26.06
C ASN A 379 11.84 1.38 24.53
N ASP A 380 10.70 0.93 24.00
CA ASP A 380 10.46 0.72 22.58
C ASP A 380 9.97 1.99 21.86
N SER A 381 9.77 3.07 22.62
CA SER A 381 9.28 4.40 22.20
C SER A 381 10.03 5.04 21.03
N ARG A 382 11.31 4.71 20.84
CA ARG A 382 12.15 5.24 19.75
C ARG A 382 11.59 4.96 18.36
N TRP A 383 10.94 3.82 18.13
CA TRP A 383 10.36 3.51 16.82
C TRP A 383 9.17 4.42 16.49
N TYR A 384 8.37 4.75 17.50
CA TYR A 384 7.11 5.50 17.35
C TYR A 384 7.33 7.00 17.27
N GLN A 385 8.37 7.53 17.95
CA GLN A 385 8.55 8.97 18.19
C GLN A 385 8.63 9.83 16.92
N ASP A 386 9.06 9.26 15.80
CA ASP A 386 9.16 9.91 14.49
C ASP A 386 8.23 9.31 13.41
N LYS A 387 7.28 8.42 13.79
CA LYS A 387 6.42 7.69 12.83
C LYS A 387 4.92 7.86 13.02
N ILE A 388 4.43 7.93 14.26
CA ILE A 388 2.99 8.02 14.52
C ILE A 388 2.52 9.46 14.70
N PRO A 389 1.27 9.80 14.36
CA PRO A 389 0.60 10.96 14.91
C PRO A 389 0.40 10.81 16.43
N TYR A 390 0.42 11.93 17.15
CA TYR A 390 0.21 11.95 18.61
C TYR A 390 -1.16 12.51 18.97
N PHE A 391 -1.79 11.91 19.99
CA PHE A 391 -3.20 12.09 20.28
C PHE A 391 -3.47 12.15 21.79
N GLU A 392 -4.32 13.08 22.20
CA GLU A 392 -4.96 13.05 23.51
C GLU A 392 -6.44 13.43 23.42
N ILE A 393 -7.25 12.92 24.36
CA ILE A 393 -8.70 13.10 24.37
C ILE A 393 -9.26 12.99 25.79
N SER A 394 -10.38 13.67 26.06
CA SER A 394 -11.09 13.61 27.35
C SER A 394 -11.74 12.25 27.69
N ASP A 395 -11.47 11.20 26.91
CA ASP A 395 -12.03 9.86 27.01
C ASP A 395 -10.86 8.86 27.03
N GLN A 396 -10.38 8.53 28.23
CA GLN A 396 -9.08 7.90 28.46
C GLN A 396 -8.94 6.53 27.76
N GLU A 397 -10.03 5.76 27.68
CA GLU A 397 -10.00 4.43 27.07
C GLU A 397 -9.81 4.50 25.55
N ILE A 398 -10.38 5.54 24.90
CA ILE A 398 -10.14 5.81 23.47
C ILE A 398 -8.67 6.21 23.25
N GLN A 399 -8.08 6.98 24.17
CA GLN A 399 -6.66 7.35 24.11
C GLN A 399 -5.75 6.12 24.29
N ASP A 400 -6.03 5.28 25.27
CA ASP A 400 -5.22 4.10 25.60
C ASP A 400 -5.29 3.04 24.47
N VAL A 401 -6.47 2.83 23.89
CA VAL A 401 -6.62 1.97 22.71
C VAL A 401 -5.93 2.58 21.49
N TYR A 402 -6.00 3.90 21.26
CA TYR A 402 -5.31 4.54 20.13
C TYR A 402 -3.79 4.26 20.11
N TYR A 403 -3.14 4.33 21.27
CA TYR A 403 -1.72 4.01 21.40
C TYR A 403 -1.45 2.50 21.31
N TYR A 404 -2.28 1.66 21.92
CA TYR A 404 -2.19 0.19 21.77
C TYR A 404 -2.35 -0.29 20.32
N ARG A 405 -3.19 0.38 19.53
CA ARG A 405 -3.37 0.08 18.10
C ARG A 405 -2.11 0.34 17.27
N TRP A 406 -1.27 1.29 17.70
CA TRP A 406 0.07 1.44 17.13
C TRP A 406 1.03 0.31 17.55
N THR A 407 0.87 -0.31 18.73
CA THR A 407 1.68 -1.51 19.09
C THR A 407 1.24 -2.75 18.32
N ILE A 408 -0.06 -2.92 18.05
CA ILE A 408 -0.55 -3.91 17.07
C ILE A 408 0.10 -3.62 15.71
N PHE A 409 -0.12 -2.41 15.14
CA PHE A 409 0.39 -2.08 13.81
C PHE A 409 1.87 -2.42 13.67
N ARG A 410 2.70 -2.04 14.65
CA ARG A 410 4.14 -2.33 14.64
C ARG A 410 4.45 -3.83 14.72
N ALA A 411 3.84 -4.57 15.64
CA ALA A 411 4.14 -5.99 15.87
C ALA A 411 3.92 -6.83 14.61
N HIS A 412 2.91 -6.46 13.82
CA HIS A 412 2.57 -7.10 12.54
C HIS A 412 3.41 -6.64 11.33
N GLN A 413 4.38 -5.72 11.49
CA GLN A 413 5.29 -5.33 10.39
C GLN A 413 6.42 -6.34 10.18
N ARG A 414 6.12 -7.45 9.51
CA ARG A 414 7.13 -8.46 9.14
C ARG A 414 8.05 -7.95 8.04
N ASP A 415 9.35 -8.09 8.27
CA ASP A 415 10.42 -7.74 7.32
C ASP A 415 10.69 -8.91 6.38
N LEU A 416 10.55 -8.70 5.06
CA LEU A 416 10.86 -9.73 4.06
C LEU A 416 12.20 -9.46 3.37
N GLY A 417 13.12 -8.76 4.03
CA GLY A 417 14.46 -8.45 3.52
C GLY A 417 14.41 -7.68 2.21
N GLU A 418 14.85 -8.30 1.10
CA GLU A 418 14.85 -7.66 -0.22
C GLU A 418 13.46 -7.30 -0.76
N ARG A 419 12.39 -7.99 -0.33
CA ARG A 419 11.01 -7.67 -0.79
C ARG A 419 10.44 -6.44 -0.07
N GLY A 420 10.93 -6.13 1.13
CA GLY A 420 10.45 -5.04 2.01
C GLY A 420 9.46 -5.52 3.08
N TYR A 421 8.83 -4.58 3.79
CA TYR A 421 7.84 -4.90 4.83
C TYR A 421 6.47 -5.36 4.28
N VAL A 422 5.77 -6.16 5.08
CA VAL A 422 4.34 -6.46 4.96
C VAL A 422 3.65 -6.32 6.31
N SER A 423 2.33 -6.10 6.29
CA SER A 423 1.49 -6.28 7.48
C SER A 423 0.91 -7.69 7.49
N THR A 424 1.19 -8.46 8.55
CA THR A 424 0.53 -9.74 8.83
C THR A 424 -0.81 -9.52 9.54
N GLU A 425 -1.65 -10.55 9.61
CA GLU A 425 -2.97 -10.53 10.26
C GLU A 425 -2.95 -11.23 11.62
N PHE A 426 -2.34 -12.42 11.64
CA PHE A 426 -1.88 -13.12 12.83
C PHE A 426 -0.39 -12.80 13.06
N LEU A 427 0.07 -12.90 14.30
CA LEU A 427 1.50 -12.77 14.64
C LEU A 427 2.24 -14.09 14.38
N ASP A 428 1.73 -15.18 14.94
CA ASP A 428 2.16 -16.56 14.67
C ASP A 428 1.79 -17.00 13.23
N ASP A 429 2.49 -17.99 12.68
CA ASP A 429 2.16 -18.60 11.38
C ASP A 429 0.84 -19.42 11.46
N VAL A 430 -0.11 -19.16 10.55
CA VAL A 430 -1.38 -19.92 10.42
C VAL A 430 -1.45 -20.70 9.10
N SER A 431 -2.04 -21.90 9.11
CA SER A 431 -1.92 -22.86 7.99
C SER A 431 -2.70 -22.51 6.71
N TRP A 432 -3.32 -21.32 6.65
CA TRP A 432 -4.04 -20.78 5.49
C TRP A 432 -3.42 -19.48 4.94
N GLN A 433 -2.33 -18.99 5.54
CA GLN A 433 -1.59 -17.82 5.05
C GLN A 433 -0.82 -18.11 3.75
N LEU A 434 -0.46 -17.06 3.01
CA LEU A 434 0.38 -17.18 1.83
C LEU A 434 1.87 -17.34 2.22
N GLU A 435 2.34 -18.59 2.22
CA GLU A 435 3.74 -18.95 2.41
C GLU A 435 4.65 -18.43 1.27
N PRO A 436 5.90 -18.04 1.56
CA PRO A 436 6.57 -17.97 2.88
C PRO A 436 6.39 -16.64 3.62
N TRP A 437 5.42 -15.80 3.22
CA TRP A 437 5.38 -14.38 3.63
C TRP A 437 4.46 -14.08 4.82
N ALA A 438 3.56 -15.01 5.18
CA ALA A 438 2.52 -14.82 6.20
C ALA A 438 1.52 -13.69 5.89
N THR A 439 1.20 -13.50 4.60
CA THR A 439 0.21 -12.50 4.15
C THR A 439 -1.16 -13.13 3.91
N LEU A 440 -2.20 -12.42 4.34
CA LEU A 440 -3.62 -12.66 4.03
C LEU A 440 -4.19 -11.38 3.40
N ASN A 441 -5.11 -11.52 2.43
CA ASN A 441 -5.44 -10.41 1.50
C ASN A 441 -6.73 -9.64 1.84
N ASP A 442 -7.60 -10.19 2.69
CA ASP A 442 -8.83 -9.58 3.21
C ASP A 442 -8.55 -8.41 4.17
N ALA A 443 -7.61 -8.56 5.10
CA ALA A 443 -7.25 -7.50 6.05
C ALA A 443 -6.46 -6.33 5.43
N THR A 444 -5.93 -6.49 4.20
CA THR A 444 -5.09 -5.50 3.49
C THR A 444 -5.64 -4.07 3.55
N GLY A 445 -6.96 -3.93 3.41
CA GLY A 445 -7.60 -2.61 3.40
C GLY A 445 -7.58 -1.90 4.76
N PHE A 446 -7.66 -2.63 5.87
CA PHE A 446 -7.50 -2.07 7.21
C PHE A 446 -6.04 -1.78 7.52
N HIS A 447 -5.13 -2.69 7.14
CA HIS A 447 -3.68 -2.49 7.28
C HIS A 447 -3.23 -1.19 6.59
N LEU A 448 -3.71 -0.94 5.36
CA LEU A 448 -3.43 0.29 4.62
C LEU A 448 -4.23 1.51 5.13
N GLY A 449 -5.47 1.31 5.60
CA GLY A 449 -6.28 2.36 6.22
C GLY A 449 -5.70 2.90 7.53
N GLU A 450 -5.05 2.04 8.34
CA GLU A 450 -4.31 2.43 9.53
C GLU A 450 -2.91 2.98 9.15
N GLY A 451 -2.19 2.27 8.26
CA GLY A 451 -0.82 2.57 7.85
C GLY A 451 -0.65 3.85 7.02
N ARG A 452 -1.69 4.36 6.34
CA ARG A 452 -1.62 5.63 5.59
C ARG A 452 -1.36 6.86 6.47
N TRP A 453 -1.60 6.76 7.78
CA TRP A 453 -1.33 7.83 8.74
C TRP A 453 0.10 7.80 9.30
N LEU A 454 0.88 6.76 8.97
CA LEU A 454 2.26 6.61 9.41
C LEU A 454 3.16 7.56 8.59
N ARG A 455 3.92 8.40 9.29
CA ARG A 455 4.91 9.34 8.72
C ARG A 455 6.05 8.62 8.00
N ASP A 456 6.42 7.43 8.46
CA ASP A 456 7.28 6.52 7.70
C ASP A 456 6.46 5.79 6.64
N ARG A 457 6.49 6.36 5.43
CA ARG A 457 5.75 5.87 4.27
C ARG A 457 6.24 4.52 3.74
N ARG A 458 7.38 3.99 4.23
CA ARG A 458 7.97 2.73 3.74
C ARG A 458 7.04 1.54 3.93
N TYR A 459 6.46 1.38 5.11
CA TYR A 459 5.68 0.19 5.47
C TYR A 459 4.50 -0.04 4.52
N ALA A 460 3.69 0.99 4.28
CA ALA A 460 2.59 0.93 3.33
C ALA A 460 3.09 0.76 1.87
N ASP A 461 4.17 1.44 1.47
CA ASP A 461 4.70 1.36 0.09
C ASP A 461 5.30 -0.02 -0.22
N ASP A 462 6.04 -0.62 0.72
CA ASP A 462 6.58 -1.97 0.61
C ASP A 462 5.46 -3.01 0.52
N TYR A 463 4.43 -2.90 1.37
CA TYR A 463 3.28 -3.81 1.37
C TYR A 463 2.45 -3.68 0.08
N ILE A 464 2.24 -2.47 -0.44
CA ILE A 464 1.55 -2.25 -1.73
C ILE A 464 2.33 -2.86 -2.89
N ARG A 465 3.67 -2.66 -2.93
CA ARG A 465 4.54 -3.36 -3.90
C ARG A 465 4.47 -4.87 -3.75
N HIS A 466 4.38 -5.38 -2.53
CA HIS A 466 4.26 -6.80 -2.25
C HIS A 466 2.95 -7.37 -2.82
N MET A 467 1.79 -6.79 -2.50
CA MET A 467 0.49 -7.34 -2.90
C MET A 467 0.35 -7.39 -4.42
N TYR A 468 0.72 -6.31 -5.13
CA TYR A 468 0.71 -6.26 -6.61
C TYR A 468 1.87 -7.00 -7.30
N ASN A 469 2.75 -7.68 -6.56
CA ASN A 469 3.85 -8.49 -7.09
C ASN A 469 3.79 -9.93 -6.55
N GLY A 470 2.61 -10.53 -6.59
CA GLY A 470 2.37 -11.91 -6.14
C GLY A 470 2.28 -12.05 -4.62
N GLY A 471 1.61 -11.10 -3.96
CA GLY A 471 1.19 -11.22 -2.55
C GLY A 471 -0.33 -11.28 -2.36
N ASN A 472 -1.09 -10.84 -3.36
CA ASN A 472 -2.52 -11.10 -3.47
C ASN A 472 -2.74 -12.24 -4.48
N ASP A 473 -3.17 -13.39 -4.01
CA ASP A 473 -3.57 -14.58 -4.79
C ASP A 473 -5.09 -14.67 -5.01
N ARG A 474 -5.85 -13.70 -4.48
CA ARG A 474 -7.33 -13.65 -4.44
C ARG A 474 -7.96 -14.80 -3.66
N HIS A 475 -7.31 -15.27 -2.59
CA HIS A 475 -7.90 -16.25 -1.66
C HIS A 475 -9.20 -15.72 -1.04
N PHE A 476 -9.16 -14.46 -0.57
CA PHE A 476 -10.30 -13.72 -0.06
C PHE A 476 -10.66 -12.54 -0.97
N THR A 477 -11.79 -11.90 -0.70
CA THR A 477 -12.22 -10.67 -1.38
C THR A 477 -11.55 -9.45 -0.76
N ASP A 478 -11.23 -8.43 -1.57
CA ASP A 478 -10.52 -7.25 -1.08
C ASP A 478 -10.90 -5.95 -1.81
N TYR A 479 -10.63 -4.83 -1.15
CA TYR A 479 -10.78 -3.46 -1.64
C TYR A 479 -9.41 -2.75 -1.72
N THR A 480 -8.35 -3.47 -2.15
CA THR A 480 -6.97 -2.96 -2.13
C THR A 480 -6.79 -1.73 -3.01
N ALA A 481 -7.41 -1.67 -4.19
CA ALA A 481 -7.22 -0.53 -5.09
C ALA A 481 -7.85 0.77 -4.53
N ASP A 482 -8.99 0.65 -3.85
CA ASP A 482 -9.57 1.78 -3.09
C ASP A 482 -8.69 2.17 -1.89
N SER A 483 -8.14 1.19 -1.18
CA SER A 483 -7.24 1.43 -0.04
C SER A 483 -5.94 2.13 -0.45
N VAL A 484 -5.36 1.77 -1.59
CA VAL A 484 -4.16 2.42 -2.16
C VAL A 484 -4.46 3.83 -2.64
N TYR A 485 -5.62 4.05 -3.26
CA TYR A 485 -6.10 5.41 -3.55
C TYR A 485 -6.32 6.21 -2.25
N GLY A 486 -6.86 5.56 -1.21
CA GLY A 486 -7.05 6.10 0.14
C GLY A 486 -5.77 6.48 0.86
N ARG A 487 -4.62 5.86 0.53
CA ARG A 487 -3.27 6.31 0.93
C ARG A 487 -2.85 7.57 0.18
N TYR A 488 -3.01 7.59 -1.15
CA TYR A 488 -2.68 8.79 -1.96
C TYR A 488 -3.47 10.03 -1.52
N LEU A 489 -4.73 9.87 -1.13
CA LEU A 489 -5.52 10.98 -0.57
C LEU A 489 -4.93 11.58 0.72
N VAL A 490 -4.01 10.88 1.40
CA VAL A 490 -3.29 11.34 2.60
C VAL A 490 -1.86 11.77 2.26
N ASP A 491 -1.06 10.99 1.54
CA ASP A 491 0.36 11.33 1.29
C ASP A 491 0.60 12.19 0.03
N GLY A 492 -0.29 12.15 -0.96
CA GLY A 492 -0.20 12.91 -2.21
C GLY A 492 0.75 12.33 -3.28
N ASP A 493 1.28 11.11 -3.09
CA ASP A 493 2.26 10.52 -4.02
C ASP A 493 1.61 9.86 -5.24
N GLU A 494 1.32 10.70 -6.23
CA GLU A 494 0.75 10.31 -7.52
C GLU A 494 1.66 9.34 -8.31
N ALA A 495 2.98 9.40 -8.11
CA ALA A 495 3.94 8.58 -8.85
C ALA A 495 3.98 7.13 -8.36
N SER A 496 3.97 6.92 -7.04
CA SER A 496 3.82 5.58 -6.45
C SER A 496 2.45 4.98 -6.83
N LEU A 497 1.38 5.76 -6.71
CA LEU A 497 0.01 5.36 -7.09
C LEU A 497 -0.10 4.88 -8.55
N ILE A 498 0.32 5.70 -9.52
CA ILE A 498 0.16 5.39 -10.95
C ILE A 498 0.99 4.16 -11.37
N THR A 499 2.12 3.91 -10.70
CA THR A 499 2.99 2.75 -10.99
C THR A 499 2.25 1.41 -10.87
N HIS A 500 1.20 1.33 -10.03
CA HIS A 500 0.41 0.12 -9.82
C HIS A 500 -0.85 0.01 -10.68
N LEU A 501 -1.25 1.03 -11.44
CA LEU A 501 -2.53 1.08 -12.19
C LEU A 501 -2.77 -0.12 -13.12
N ASN A 502 -1.73 -0.61 -13.82
CA ASN A 502 -1.88 -1.78 -14.68
C ASN A 502 -2.16 -3.05 -13.85
N ALA A 503 -1.39 -3.29 -12.78
CA ALA A 503 -1.60 -4.43 -11.90
C ALA A 503 -2.95 -4.39 -11.17
N MET A 504 -3.45 -3.18 -10.83
CA MET A 504 -4.81 -3.00 -10.31
C MET A 504 -5.88 -3.39 -11.34
N THR A 505 -5.68 -3.02 -12.61
CA THR A 505 -6.57 -3.40 -13.73
C THR A 505 -6.54 -4.90 -13.97
N ASP A 506 -5.34 -5.49 -14.06
CA ASP A 506 -5.12 -6.92 -14.29
C ASP A 506 -5.66 -7.78 -13.12
N LEU A 507 -5.60 -7.29 -11.88
CA LEU A 507 -6.20 -7.94 -10.71
C LEU A 507 -7.72 -7.82 -10.70
N TYR A 508 -8.27 -6.67 -11.11
CA TYR A 508 -9.71 -6.46 -11.22
C TYR A 508 -10.33 -7.38 -12.28
N ASP A 509 -9.76 -7.41 -13.50
CA ASP A 509 -10.30 -8.20 -14.61
C ASP A 509 -10.24 -9.72 -14.33
N GLN A 510 -9.38 -10.18 -13.41
CA GLN A 510 -9.39 -11.59 -12.96
C GLN A 510 -10.63 -11.95 -12.12
N TRP A 511 -11.23 -11.00 -11.40
CA TRP A 511 -12.44 -11.25 -10.61
C TRP A 511 -13.69 -11.50 -11.47
N ASP A 512 -13.64 -11.31 -12.79
CA ASP A 512 -14.75 -11.63 -13.70
C ASP A 512 -15.08 -13.14 -13.72
N GLU A 513 -14.22 -14.03 -13.21
CA GLU A 513 -14.58 -15.44 -12.96
C GLU A 513 -15.65 -15.60 -11.85
N ASN A 514 -15.76 -14.61 -10.96
CA ASN A 514 -16.76 -14.47 -9.92
C ASN A 514 -17.88 -13.48 -10.31
N PHE A 515 -18.03 -13.11 -11.58
CA PHE A 515 -19.10 -12.22 -12.07
C PHE A 515 -20.23 -13.02 -12.75
N ASP A 516 -21.47 -12.81 -12.34
CA ASP A 516 -22.64 -13.28 -13.09
C ASP A 516 -23.09 -12.18 -14.07
N ALA A 517 -22.86 -12.39 -15.37
CA ALA A 517 -23.17 -11.41 -16.40
C ALA A 517 -24.67 -11.26 -16.70
N ASP A 518 -25.51 -12.25 -16.38
CA ASP A 518 -26.97 -12.16 -16.52
C ASP A 518 -27.58 -11.35 -15.36
N LYS A 519 -26.91 -11.32 -14.20
CA LYS A 519 -27.26 -10.44 -13.08
C LYS A 519 -26.57 -9.08 -13.12
N GLY A 520 -25.34 -9.02 -13.59
CA GLY A 520 -24.47 -7.85 -13.46
C GLY A 520 -23.94 -7.65 -12.04
N LEU A 521 -23.63 -8.75 -11.33
CA LEU A 521 -23.22 -8.77 -9.93
C LEU A 521 -22.10 -9.78 -9.68
N TYR A 522 -21.21 -9.47 -8.74
CA TYR A 522 -20.17 -10.38 -8.26
C TYR A 522 -20.70 -11.32 -7.16
N TRP A 523 -20.17 -12.53 -7.08
CA TRP A 523 -20.56 -13.56 -6.11
C TRP A 523 -19.36 -14.29 -5.50
N ARG A 524 -19.50 -14.73 -4.25
CA ARG A 524 -18.46 -15.48 -3.53
C ARG A 524 -19.07 -16.45 -2.53
N GLU A 525 -18.27 -17.43 -2.12
CA GLU A 525 -18.52 -18.26 -0.94
C GLU A 525 -18.14 -17.48 0.34
N PRO A 526 -18.93 -17.51 1.42
CA PRO A 526 -18.70 -16.66 2.59
C PRO A 526 -17.33 -16.83 3.25
N LEU A 527 -16.82 -18.07 3.34
CA LEU A 527 -15.45 -18.34 3.79
C LEU A 527 -14.40 -17.58 2.96
N ALA A 528 -14.52 -17.63 1.63
CA ALA A 528 -13.66 -16.91 0.69
C ALA A 528 -14.02 -15.42 0.52
N ASP A 529 -14.84 -14.89 1.43
CA ASP A 529 -15.21 -13.49 1.68
C ASP A 529 -14.98 -13.15 3.18
N ALA A 530 -14.06 -13.89 3.83
CA ALA A 530 -13.63 -13.77 5.24
C ALA A 530 -14.75 -13.89 6.30
N THR A 531 -15.89 -14.50 5.93
CA THR A 531 -17.14 -14.46 6.70
C THR A 531 -17.83 -15.85 6.77
N GLU A 532 -17.13 -16.86 7.30
CA GLU A 532 -17.66 -18.22 7.47
C GLU A 532 -18.88 -18.32 8.42
N TYR A 533 -19.77 -19.31 8.21
CA TYR A 533 -21.02 -19.48 8.98
C TYR A 533 -22.01 -18.29 8.92
N THR A 534 -22.12 -17.60 7.79
CA THR A 534 -23.27 -16.71 7.47
C THR A 534 -24.59 -17.46 7.30
N ILE A 535 -25.72 -16.74 7.27
CA ILE A 535 -27.03 -17.28 6.85
C ILE A 535 -26.92 -17.99 5.49
N SER A 536 -26.17 -17.42 4.54
CA SER A 536 -26.13 -17.96 3.17
C SER A 536 -25.48 -19.35 3.10
N SER A 537 -24.42 -19.63 3.87
CA SER A 537 -23.84 -20.98 3.99
C SER A 537 -24.65 -21.92 4.87
N ILE A 538 -25.17 -21.45 6.00
CA ILE A 538 -25.93 -22.30 6.92
C ILE A 538 -27.27 -22.76 6.29
N ASP A 539 -28.02 -21.86 5.66
CA ASP A 539 -29.27 -22.24 4.98
C ASP A 539 -28.98 -23.15 3.77
N ALA A 540 -27.89 -22.93 3.04
CA ALA A 540 -27.49 -23.77 1.91
C ALA A 540 -27.13 -25.21 2.32
N SER A 541 -26.72 -25.43 3.57
CA SER A 541 -26.45 -26.75 4.17
C SER A 541 -27.71 -27.41 4.78
N GLY A 542 -28.83 -26.70 4.87
CA GLY A 542 -30.02 -27.14 5.62
C GLY A 542 -29.90 -26.96 7.14
N GLY A 543 -28.95 -26.15 7.61
CA GLY A 543 -28.77 -25.83 9.03
C GLY A 543 -27.75 -26.70 9.78
N GLU A 544 -27.14 -27.70 9.15
CA GLU A 544 -26.24 -28.66 9.82
C GLU A 544 -24.76 -28.28 9.85
N ASP A 545 -24.30 -27.40 8.95
CA ASP A 545 -22.95 -26.83 8.86
C ASP A 545 -23.07 -25.38 8.34
N GLY A 546 -21.94 -24.68 8.18
CA GLY A 546 -21.85 -23.40 7.48
C GLY A 546 -20.42 -22.98 7.12
N PHE A 547 -19.42 -23.87 7.28
CA PHE A 547 -18.02 -23.56 6.98
C PHE A 547 -17.78 -23.33 5.49
N THR A 548 -18.46 -24.09 4.64
CA THR A 548 -18.36 -24.01 3.17
C THR A 548 -19.73 -24.01 2.49
N GLY A 549 -19.75 -23.76 1.19
CA GLY A 549 -20.97 -23.61 0.40
C GLY A 549 -21.48 -22.18 0.42
N GLY A 550 -22.81 -22.02 0.41
CA GLY A 550 -23.45 -20.71 0.57
C GLY A 550 -23.23 -19.66 -0.52
N TYR A 551 -22.50 -19.97 -1.60
CA TYR A 551 -22.19 -19.05 -2.71
C TYR A 551 -23.31 -18.05 -2.99
N ALA A 552 -23.03 -16.76 -2.81
CA ALA A 552 -24.04 -15.71 -2.83
C ALA A 552 -23.54 -14.41 -3.48
N PHE A 553 -24.50 -13.61 -3.95
CA PHE A 553 -24.31 -12.22 -4.33
C PHE A 553 -24.30 -11.36 -3.06
N ARG A 554 -23.11 -11.17 -2.45
CA ARG A 554 -22.96 -10.55 -1.12
C ARG A 554 -22.81 -9.02 -1.17
N PRO A 555 -23.33 -8.26 -0.18
CA PRO A 555 -23.08 -6.83 -0.04
C PRO A 555 -21.60 -6.43 0.03
N SER A 556 -20.75 -7.26 0.63
CA SER A 556 -19.29 -7.13 0.72
C SER A 556 -18.62 -7.04 -0.65
N ILE A 557 -18.48 -8.16 -1.37
CA ILE A 557 -17.76 -8.23 -2.67
C ILE A 557 -18.28 -7.22 -3.70
N ASN A 558 -19.59 -6.99 -3.77
CA ASN A 558 -20.15 -6.01 -4.71
C ASN A 558 -19.78 -4.56 -4.34
N SER A 559 -19.63 -4.25 -3.05
CA SER A 559 -19.13 -2.94 -2.59
C SER A 559 -17.62 -2.81 -2.81
N TYR A 560 -16.84 -3.85 -2.53
CA TYR A 560 -15.38 -3.85 -2.72
C TYR A 560 -15.01 -3.68 -4.20
N MET A 561 -15.69 -4.42 -5.10
CA MET A 561 -15.49 -4.28 -6.54
C MET A 561 -15.97 -2.92 -7.06
N TRP A 562 -17.08 -2.38 -6.54
CA TRP A 562 -17.47 -1.00 -6.87
C TRP A 562 -16.41 0.02 -6.45
N ALA A 563 -15.88 -0.08 -5.24
CA ALA A 563 -14.85 0.82 -4.71
C ALA A 563 -13.55 0.72 -5.51
N ASN A 564 -13.06 -0.50 -5.76
CA ASN A 564 -11.89 -0.76 -6.60
C ASN A 564 -12.07 -0.16 -8.01
N ALA A 565 -13.24 -0.31 -8.64
CA ALA A 565 -13.51 0.28 -9.95
C ALA A 565 -13.51 1.81 -9.93
N ILE A 566 -14.14 2.41 -8.92
CA ILE A 566 -14.12 3.88 -8.72
C ILE A 566 -12.68 4.37 -8.51
N ALA A 567 -11.88 3.69 -7.70
CA ALA A 567 -10.48 4.02 -7.45
C ALA A 567 -9.62 3.91 -8.72
N ILE A 568 -9.66 2.77 -9.42
CA ILE A 568 -8.97 2.58 -10.72
C ILE A 568 -9.36 3.67 -11.70
N SER A 569 -10.63 4.08 -11.75
CA SER A 569 -11.07 5.15 -12.66
C SER A 569 -10.43 6.51 -12.34
N LYS A 570 -10.30 6.88 -11.05
CA LYS A 570 -9.66 8.12 -10.60
C LYS A 570 -8.15 8.08 -10.84
N ILE A 571 -7.50 6.95 -10.60
CA ILE A 571 -6.06 6.75 -10.87
C ILE A 571 -5.80 6.83 -12.39
N ALA A 572 -6.70 6.28 -13.21
CA ALA A 572 -6.63 6.38 -14.66
C ALA A 572 -6.85 7.82 -15.17
N ASP A 573 -7.63 8.67 -14.50
CA ASP A 573 -7.70 10.10 -14.85
C ASP A 573 -6.36 10.80 -14.60
N LEU A 574 -5.73 10.58 -13.42
CA LEU A 574 -4.42 11.13 -13.06
C LEU A 574 -3.34 10.69 -14.07
N ALA A 575 -3.34 9.41 -14.43
CA ALA A 575 -2.47 8.84 -15.46
C ALA A 575 -2.80 9.28 -16.92
N GLY A 576 -3.79 10.15 -17.13
CA GLY A 576 -4.23 10.59 -18.46
C GLY A 576 -4.88 9.51 -19.33
N GLN A 577 -5.21 8.35 -18.75
CA GLN A 577 -5.76 7.17 -19.43
C GLN A 577 -7.29 7.22 -19.51
N SER A 578 -7.84 8.29 -20.12
CA SER A 578 -9.28 8.57 -20.12
C SER A 578 -10.18 7.44 -20.65
N SER A 579 -9.66 6.54 -21.50
CA SER A 579 -10.41 5.35 -21.93
C SER A 579 -10.60 4.32 -20.81
N VAL A 580 -9.56 4.06 -20.01
CA VAL A 580 -9.61 3.18 -18.84
C VAL A 580 -10.51 3.83 -17.78
N ALA A 581 -10.32 5.12 -17.55
CA ALA A 581 -11.14 5.90 -16.63
C ALA A 581 -12.63 5.97 -17.03
N SER A 582 -12.96 5.83 -18.32
CA SER A 582 -14.34 5.75 -18.79
C SER A 582 -14.93 4.35 -18.67
N ASP A 583 -14.14 3.30 -18.91
CA ASP A 583 -14.58 1.90 -18.76
C ASP A 583 -14.90 1.59 -17.29
N PHE A 584 -13.96 1.86 -16.38
CA PHE A 584 -14.13 1.57 -14.96
C PHE A 584 -15.26 2.38 -14.30
N ARG A 585 -15.50 3.64 -14.72
CA ARG A 585 -16.71 4.39 -14.33
C ARG A 585 -17.99 3.70 -14.81
N GLN A 586 -18.01 3.18 -16.04
CA GLN A 586 -19.19 2.50 -16.58
C GLN A 586 -19.43 1.17 -15.87
N ARG A 587 -18.38 0.39 -15.58
CA ARG A 587 -18.48 -0.84 -14.76
C ARG A 587 -19.03 -0.53 -13.37
N ALA A 588 -18.48 0.47 -12.69
CA ALA A 588 -18.95 0.91 -11.37
C ALA A 588 -20.41 1.40 -11.39
N SER A 589 -20.81 2.20 -12.39
CA SER A 589 -22.21 2.64 -12.54
C SER A 589 -23.15 1.45 -12.70
N THR A 590 -22.86 0.55 -13.64
CA THR A 590 -23.67 -0.65 -13.89
C THR A 590 -23.77 -1.50 -12.63
N LEU A 591 -22.64 -1.75 -11.95
CA LEU A 591 -22.61 -2.56 -10.72
C LEU A 591 -23.47 -1.93 -9.61
N LYS A 592 -23.38 -0.61 -9.41
CA LYS A 592 -24.22 0.12 -8.46
C LYS A 592 -25.71 0.05 -8.82
N ASP A 593 -26.05 0.27 -10.08
CA ASP A 593 -27.45 0.26 -10.55
C ASP A 593 -28.08 -1.13 -10.34
N ARG A 594 -27.35 -2.20 -10.64
CA ARG A 594 -27.80 -3.59 -10.42
C ARG A 594 -27.85 -3.93 -8.92
N PHE A 595 -26.83 -3.55 -8.16
CA PHE A 595 -26.77 -3.75 -6.70
C PHE A 595 -27.99 -3.13 -6.00
N GLN A 596 -28.22 -1.84 -6.22
CA GLN A 596 -29.30 -1.08 -5.58
C GLN A 596 -30.71 -1.53 -6.00
N THR A 597 -30.85 -2.12 -7.19
CA THR A 597 -32.13 -2.66 -7.69
C THR A 597 -32.42 -4.05 -7.14
N ASP A 598 -31.40 -4.90 -7.02
CA ASP A 598 -31.60 -6.34 -6.81
C ASP A 598 -31.27 -6.82 -5.38
N ILE A 599 -30.21 -6.27 -4.75
CA ILE A 599 -29.74 -6.67 -3.42
C ILE A 599 -30.54 -5.98 -2.30
N TRP A 600 -31.18 -4.85 -2.61
CA TRP A 600 -32.14 -4.22 -1.69
C TRP A 600 -33.38 -5.10 -1.49
N ASN A 601 -33.72 -5.41 -0.24
CA ASN A 601 -34.93 -6.14 0.10
C ASN A 601 -35.96 -5.22 0.76
N THR A 602 -37.09 -5.02 0.10
CA THR A 602 -38.19 -4.13 0.56
C THR A 602 -39.06 -4.71 1.69
N THR A 603 -38.83 -5.96 2.11
CA THR A 603 -39.52 -6.59 3.25
C THR A 603 -38.68 -6.50 4.53
N LEU A 604 -37.34 -6.57 4.41
CA LEU A 604 -36.41 -6.37 5.52
C LEU A 604 -35.90 -4.93 5.64
N GLU A 605 -36.09 -4.10 4.60
CA GLU A 605 -35.58 -2.72 4.51
C GLU A 605 -34.06 -2.68 4.73
N HIS A 606 -33.35 -3.58 4.02
CA HIS A 606 -31.91 -3.84 4.18
C HIS A 606 -31.30 -4.41 2.89
N PHE A 607 -29.99 -4.27 2.69
CA PHE A 607 -29.25 -4.97 1.64
C PHE A 607 -28.88 -6.38 2.13
N ILE A 608 -29.23 -7.44 1.38
CA ILE A 608 -29.03 -8.84 1.82
C ILE A 608 -28.57 -9.76 0.69
N ASP A 609 -27.83 -10.82 1.05
CA ASP A 609 -27.40 -11.87 0.14
C ASP A 609 -28.55 -12.46 -0.70
N ARG A 610 -28.21 -12.88 -1.92
CA ARG A 610 -28.99 -13.83 -2.73
C ARG A 610 -28.14 -15.03 -3.10
N HIS A 611 -28.69 -16.24 -2.98
CA HIS A 611 -27.96 -17.46 -3.34
C HIS A 611 -27.65 -17.49 -4.85
N GLN A 612 -26.41 -17.86 -5.20
CA GLN A 612 -25.89 -17.91 -6.57
C GLN A 612 -25.99 -19.31 -7.21
N ARG A 613 -26.51 -20.31 -6.50
CA ARG A 613 -26.79 -21.65 -7.06
C ARG A 613 -27.84 -22.39 -6.25
N ASP A 614 -28.48 -23.38 -6.87
CA ASP A 614 -29.37 -24.31 -6.19
C ASP A 614 -28.57 -25.26 -5.27
N THR A 615 -29.12 -25.57 -4.10
CA THR A 615 -28.79 -26.78 -3.33
C THR A 615 -30.06 -27.65 -3.19
N GLU A 616 -30.06 -28.64 -2.30
CA GLU A 616 -31.31 -29.28 -1.87
C GLU A 616 -32.22 -28.25 -1.19
N PHE A 617 -31.66 -27.42 -0.30
CA PHE A 617 -32.39 -26.55 0.63
C PHE A 617 -32.73 -25.16 0.08
N VAL A 618 -31.84 -24.53 -0.70
CA VAL A 618 -32.03 -23.17 -1.25
C VAL A 618 -32.03 -23.16 -2.77
N LYS A 619 -32.55 -22.11 -3.42
CA LYS A 619 -32.54 -21.97 -4.90
C LYS A 619 -31.84 -20.69 -5.36
N TYR A 620 -31.34 -20.74 -6.60
CA TYR A 620 -30.75 -19.60 -7.28
C TYR A 620 -31.65 -18.36 -7.21
N TRP A 621 -31.05 -17.22 -6.87
CA TRP A 621 -31.68 -15.90 -6.75
C TRP A 621 -32.62 -15.68 -5.56
N GLU A 622 -32.91 -16.71 -4.76
CA GLU A 622 -33.63 -16.55 -3.49
C GLU A 622 -32.78 -15.71 -2.52
N PRO A 623 -33.39 -14.74 -1.80
CA PRO A 623 -32.70 -13.98 -0.76
C PRO A 623 -32.51 -14.80 0.51
N ILE A 624 -31.48 -14.49 1.29
CA ILE A 624 -31.36 -14.99 2.66
C ILE A 624 -32.53 -14.52 3.54
N ARG A 625 -32.83 -15.28 4.61
CA ARG A 625 -34.03 -15.09 5.45
C ARG A 625 -33.83 -14.21 6.69
N GLY A 626 -32.82 -13.35 6.72
CA GLY A 626 -32.52 -12.41 7.81
C GLY A 626 -31.58 -11.29 7.41
N ARG A 627 -31.38 -10.31 8.30
CA ARG A 627 -30.42 -9.22 8.11
C ARG A 627 -29.05 -9.61 8.65
N GLU A 628 -28.05 -9.55 7.78
CA GLU A 628 -26.65 -9.53 8.18
C GLU A 628 -26.13 -8.09 8.20
N LEU A 629 -25.26 -7.77 9.16
CA LEU A 629 -24.62 -6.47 9.32
C LEU A 629 -23.81 -6.07 8.07
N VAL A 630 -23.41 -7.04 7.24
CA VAL A 630 -22.69 -6.82 5.98
C VAL A 630 -23.49 -5.94 5.01
N GLY A 631 -24.82 -5.91 5.14
CA GLY A 631 -25.70 -4.99 4.41
C GLY A 631 -25.44 -3.50 4.67
N LEU A 632 -24.69 -3.13 5.71
CA LEU A 632 -24.26 -1.74 5.96
C LEU A 632 -22.87 -1.39 5.40
N VAL A 633 -22.10 -2.38 4.93
CA VAL A 633 -20.78 -2.18 4.31
C VAL A 633 -20.79 -1.29 3.06
N PRO A 634 -21.84 -1.23 2.20
CA PRO A 634 -21.87 -0.31 1.06
C PRO A 634 -21.61 1.16 1.42
N TRP A 635 -22.01 1.62 2.60
CA TRP A 635 -21.75 2.99 3.06
C TRP A 635 -20.29 3.25 3.43
N MET A 636 -19.46 2.24 3.72
CA MET A 636 -18.01 2.39 3.93
C MET A 636 -17.32 3.06 2.73
N PHE A 637 -17.87 2.85 1.53
CA PHE A 637 -17.37 3.42 0.28
C PHE A 637 -18.24 4.57 -0.24
N SER A 638 -19.32 4.93 0.48
CA SER A 638 -20.39 5.84 0.01
C SER A 638 -21.05 5.36 -1.29
N MET A 639 -21.28 4.04 -1.42
CA MET A 639 -21.86 3.43 -2.62
C MET A 639 -23.36 3.71 -2.79
N PRO A 640 -24.25 3.59 -1.77
CA PRO A 640 -25.68 3.86 -1.95
C PRO A 640 -25.97 5.30 -2.35
N ASP A 641 -27.05 5.53 -3.10
CA ASP A 641 -27.62 6.86 -3.29
C ASP A 641 -28.16 7.41 -1.98
N ASP A 642 -28.06 8.73 -1.78
CA ASP A 642 -28.70 9.39 -0.65
C ASP A 642 -30.22 9.44 -0.83
N LYS A 643 -30.87 8.39 -0.32
CA LYS A 643 -32.32 8.21 -0.33
C LYS A 643 -32.79 7.75 1.04
N GLU A 644 -33.92 8.29 1.46
CA GLU A 644 -34.63 7.86 2.67
C GLU A 644 -34.85 6.34 2.69
N GLU A 645 -35.21 5.72 1.56
CA GLU A 645 -35.47 4.27 1.47
C GLU A 645 -34.28 3.41 1.92
N TYR A 646 -33.04 3.75 1.50
CA TYR A 646 -31.85 3.01 1.91
C TYR A 646 -31.39 3.41 3.32
N ASN A 647 -31.55 4.69 3.68
CA ASN A 647 -31.15 5.20 4.99
C ASN A 647 -31.91 4.49 6.14
N GLN A 648 -33.13 3.97 5.92
CA GLN A 648 -33.87 3.17 6.90
C GLN A 648 -33.15 1.89 7.38
N ALA A 649 -32.20 1.34 6.61
CA ALA A 649 -31.39 0.19 7.03
C ALA A 649 -30.62 0.44 8.34
N TRP A 650 -30.24 1.69 8.60
CA TRP A 650 -29.54 2.10 9.81
C TRP A 650 -30.39 2.04 11.08
N THR A 651 -31.72 2.00 10.97
CA THR A 651 -32.59 1.76 12.14
C THR A 651 -32.30 0.40 12.78
N HIS A 652 -31.87 -0.59 11.98
CA HIS A 652 -31.58 -1.95 12.44
C HIS A 652 -30.28 -2.04 13.24
N LEU A 653 -29.35 -1.07 13.07
CA LEU A 653 -28.11 -0.99 13.84
C LEU A 653 -28.34 -0.49 15.28
N LEU A 654 -29.36 0.34 15.49
CA LEU A 654 -29.69 0.89 16.81
C LEU A 654 -30.71 0.04 17.58
N ASP A 655 -31.29 -0.99 16.94
CA ASP A 655 -32.35 -1.84 17.47
C ASP A 655 -31.80 -3.07 18.23
N PRO A 656 -32.08 -3.21 19.53
CA PRO A 656 -31.59 -4.32 20.35
C PRO A 656 -32.19 -5.67 19.99
N GLU A 657 -33.32 -5.72 19.28
CA GLU A 657 -33.91 -6.96 18.75
C GLU A 657 -33.32 -7.34 17.38
N LYS A 658 -32.47 -6.49 16.79
CA LYS A 658 -31.77 -6.73 15.51
C LYS A 658 -30.25 -6.73 15.67
N LEU A 659 -29.52 -5.75 15.14
CA LEU A 659 -28.06 -5.81 15.04
C LEU A 659 -27.32 -5.22 16.26
N ARG A 660 -28.03 -4.61 17.23
CA ARG A 660 -27.41 -4.01 18.42
C ARG A 660 -27.26 -5.01 19.57
N GLY A 661 -26.07 -5.57 19.75
CA GLY A 661 -25.68 -6.24 21.00
C GLY A 661 -25.43 -5.21 22.11
N GLU A 662 -25.48 -5.67 23.36
CA GLU A 662 -25.11 -4.85 24.53
C GLU A 662 -23.64 -4.41 24.49
N ASN A 663 -22.77 -5.24 23.91
CA ASN A 663 -21.31 -5.06 23.92
C ASN A 663 -20.74 -4.67 22.53
N GLY A 664 -21.54 -4.72 21.47
CA GLY A 664 -21.12 -4.33 20.12
C GLY A 664 -22.12 -4.70 19.01
N MET A 665 -21.70 -4.60 17.75
CA MET A 665 -22.54 -4.85 16.58
C MET A 665 -22.57 -6.35 16.24
N ARG A 666 -23.75 -6.98 16.28
CA ARG A 666 -23.92 -8.39 15.88
C ARG A 666 -23.77 -8.53 14.37
N THR A 667 -23.07 -9.53 13.88
CA THR A 667 -23.01 -9.82 12.43
C THR A 667 -24.35 -10.27 11.85
N ASN A 668 -25.26 -10.81 12.67
CA ASN A 668 -26.57 -11.34 12.29
C ASN A 668 -27.62 -11.03 13.39
N GLU A 669 -28.90 -10.88 13.01
CA GLU A 669 -29.99 -10.55 13.93
C GLU A 669 -30.52 -11.78 14.73
N PRO A 670 -30.87 -11.64 16.03
CA PRO A 670 -31.38 -12.72 16.89
C PRO A 670 -32.66 -13.44 16.41
N SER A 671 -33.37 -12.90 15.42
CA SER A 671 -34.51 -13.57 14.80
C SER A 671 -34.14 -14.71 13.84
N TYR A 672 -32.85 -14.89 13.52
CA TYR A 672 -32.38 -16.03 12.72
C TYR A 672 -32.35 -17.32 13.54
N GLU A 673 -32.84 -18.42 12.95
CA GLU A 673 -33.03 -19.73 13.62
C GLU A 673 -31.75 -20.32 14.22
N TYR A 674 -30.60 -20.03 13.61
CA TYR A 674 -29.29 -20.51 14.04
C TYR A 674 -28.37 -19.37 14.53
N TYR A 675 -28.96 -18.25 14.99
CA TYR A 675 -28.22 -17.16 15.63
C TYR A 675 -27.37 -17.71 16.79
N MET A 676 -26.07 -17.38 16.81
CA MET A 676 -25.11 -17.80 17.83
C MET A 676 -25.00 -19.33 18.07
N ARG A 677 -25.51 -20.18 17.17
CA ARG A 677 -25.32 -21.64 17.23
C ARG A 677 -23.86 -21.97 16.96
N GLN A 678 -23.15 -22.50 17.96
CA GLN A 678 -21.76 -22.92 17.77
C GLN A 678 -21.68 -24.17 16.87
N TYR A 679 -21.01 -24.04 15.73
CA TYR A 679 -20.77 -25.15 14.80
C TYR A 679 -19.40 -25.81 15.00
N ARG A 680 -18.35 -25.02 15.25
CA ARG A 680 -16.95 -25.47 15.27
C ARG A 680 -16.26 -25.20 16.61
N TYR A 681 -15.31 -26.06 16.96
CA TYR A 681 -14.46 -25.97 18.14
C TYR A 681 -13.03 -26.35 17.71
N ASP A 682 -12.04 -25.69 18.30
CA ASP A 682 -10.63 -26.04 18.12
C ASP A 682 -10.35 -27.39 18.80
N GLU A 683 -9.89 -28.40 18.06
CA GLU A 683 -9.71 -29.77 18.58
C GLU A 683 -8.65 -29.86 19.71
N PRO A 684 -7.48 -29.19 19.63
CA PRO A 684 -6.48 -29.20 20.71
C PRO A 684 -6.95 -28.60 22.05
N THR A 685 -7.70 -27.49 22.04
CA THR A 685 -8.10 -26.78 23.26
C THR A 685 -9.53 -27.08 23.72
N GLY A 686 -10.41 -27.51 22.82
CA GLY A 686 -11.85 -27.62 23.05
C GLY A 686 -12.58 -26.27 23.17
N LEU A 687 -11.90 -25.16 22.86
CA LEU A 687 -12.50 -23.82 22.85
C LEU A 687 -13.33 -23.59 21.59
N ARG A 688 -14.16 -22.54 21.60
CA ARG A 688 -14.98 -22.16 20.44
C ARG A 688 -14.09 -21.61 19.33
N GLU A 689 -14.47 -21.89 18.09
CA GLU A 689 -13.81 -21.36 16.89
C GLU A 689 -14.76 -20.44 16.10
N CYS A 690 -14.22 -19.79 15.06
CA CYS A 690 -14.80 -18.66 14.36
C CYS A 690 -16.19 -18.94 13.76
N GLN A 691 -17.07 -17.94 13.77
CA GLN A 691 -18.36 -17.96 13.07
C GLN A 691 -18.99 -16.57 12.95
N TRP A 692 -19.76 -16.34 11.89
CA TRP A 692 -20.37 -15.04 11.59
C TRP A 692 -21.91 -15.04 11.71
N ASN A 693 -22.50 -16.05 12.38
CA ASN A 693 -23.94 -16.17 12.63
C ASN A 693 -24.47 -15.35 13.84
N GLY A 694 -23.80 -14.27 14.25
CA GLY A 694 -24.23 -13.47 15.40
C GLY A 694 -23.14 -12.74 16.20
N PRO A 695 -21.88 -13.22 16.27
CA PRO A 695 -20.83 -12.56 17.05
C PRO A 695 -20.55 -11.10 16.69
N VAL A 696 -19.82 -10.40 17.56
CA VAL A 696 -19.25 -9.09 17.25
C VAL A 696 -17.85 -9.29 16.70
N TRP A 697 -17.65 -8.92 15.42
CA TRP A 697 -16.35 -8.97 14.77
C TRP A 697 -15.73 -7.57 14.64
N PRO A 698 -14.50 -7.33 15.14
CA PRO A 698 -13.73 -6.10 14.93
C PRO A 698 -13.64 -5.67 13.46
N TYR A 699 -13.45 -6.64 12.56
CA TYR A 699 -13.43 -6.47 11.09
C TYR A 699 -14.65 -5.68 10.62
N GLN A 700 -15.85 -6.22 10.81
CA GLN A 700 -17.09 -5.57 10.37
C GLN A 700 -17.46 -4.34 11.20
N THR A 701 -17.12 -4.32 12.49
CA THR A 701 -17.32 -3.13 13.35
C THR A 701 -16.52 -1.94 12.79
N THR A 702 -15.31 -2.17 12.25
CA THR A 702 -14.53 -1.16 11.53
C THR A 702 -15.29 -0.63 10.31
N GLN A 703 -15.76 -1.53 9.44
CA GLN A 703 -16.44 -1.17 8.19
C GLN A 703 -17.71 -0.35 8.45
N VAL A 704 -18.49 -0.74 9.45
CA VAL A 704 -19.74 -0.04 9.81
C VAL A 704 -19.45 1.30 10.47
N LEU A 705 -18.42 1.43 11.31
CA LEU A 705 -18.02 2.74 11.87
C LEU A 705 -17.50 3.69 10.79
N LEU A 706 -16.74 3.22 9.80
CA LEU A 706 -16.37 4.01 8.62
C LEU A 706 -17.61 4.37 7.77
N GLY A 707 -18.57 3.44 7.64
CA GLY A 707 -19.87 3.68 7.00
C GLY A 707 -20.71 4.74 7.72
N MET A 708 -20.77 4.72 9.06
CA MET A 708 -21.41 5.77 9.88
C MET A 708 -20.72 7.12 9.70
N ALA A 709 -19.39 7.14 9.64
CA ALA A 709 -18.62 8.36 9.42
C ALA A 709 -18.86 8.96 8.02
N ASN A 710 -19.11 8.13 7.01
CA ASN A 710 -19.55 8.58 5.70
C ASN A 710 -21.01 9.06 5.71
N LEU A 711 -21.92 8.30 6.33
CA LEU A 711 -23.34 8.64 6.48
C LEU A 711 -23.52 10.03 7.09
N LEU A 712 -22.86 10.27 8.23
CA LEU A 712 -22.94 11.52 9.00
C LEU A 712 -22.29 12.74 8.33
N ASN A 713 -21.55 12.55 7.22
CA ASN A 713 -20.90 13.62 6.47
C ASN A 713 -21.38 13.79 5.03
N GLY A 714 -21.98 12.75 4.42
CA GLY A 714 -22.36 12.73 3.01
C GLY A 714 -23.85 12.49 2.71
N TYR A 715 -24.66 12.08 3.70
CA TYR A 715 -26.05 11.67 3.52
C TYR A 715 -27.00 12.52 4.36
N ASN A 716 -28.13 12.94 3.78
CA ASN A 716 -29.17 13.73 4.45
C ASN A 716 -30.16 12.80 5.18
N GLN A 717 -29.82 12.42 6.41
CA GLN A 717 -30.61 11.53 7.27
C GLN A 717 -30.67 12.02 8.72
N SER A 718 -31.59 11.47 9.52
CA SER A 718 -31.75 11.77 10.95
C SER A 718 -32.03 10.53 11.82
N ILE A 719 -31.48 9.39 11.42
CA ILE A 719 -31.63 8.08 12.07
C ILE A 719 -30.44 7.82 13.00
N ILE A 720 -29.23 8.00 12.47
CA ILE A 720 -27.97 7.97 13.22
C ILE A 720 -27.58 9.40 13.59
N THR A 721 -27.23 9.63 14.85
CA THR A 721 -26.67 10.89 15.34
C THR A 721 -25.15 10.82 15.52
N LYS A 722 -24.50 11.95 15.81
CA LYS A 722 -23.06 11.95 16.15
C LYS A 722 -22.82 11.27 17.50
N ALA A 723 -23.73 11.42 18.47
CA ALA A 723 -23.70 10.68 19.73
C ALA A 723 -23.74 9.15 19.52
N ASP A 724 -24.60 8.63 18.64
CA ASP A 724 -24.66 7.18 18.35
C ASP A 724 -23.32 6.65 17.85
N TYR A 725 -22.64 7.37 16.94
CA TYR A 725 -21.30 7.00 16.47
C TYR A 725 -20.27 6.94 17.61
N VAL A 726 -20.26 7.90 18.54
CA VAL A 726 -19.34 7.88 19.69
C VAL A 726 -19.67 6.72 20.63
N ASP A 727 -20.94 6.41 20.84
CA ASP A 727 -21.37 5.31 21.72
C ASP A 727 -21.21 3.91 21.08
N GLU A 728 -21.15 3.80 19.75
CA GLU A 728 -20.66 2.60 19.05
C GLU A 728 -19.12 2.50 19.12
N LEU A 729 -18.38 3.59 18.88
CA LEU A 729 -16.93 3.63 19.00
C LEU A 729 -16.46 3.28 20.42
N ARG A 730 -17.17 3.72 21.46
CA ARG A 730 -16.92 3.31 22.86
C ARG A 730 -17.11 1.81 23.08
N ARG A 731 -18.15 1.20 22.51
CA ARG A 731 -18.33 -0.27 22.57
C ARG A 731 -17.20 -1.00 21.85
N TYR A 732 -16.79 -0.55 20.66
CA TYR A 732 -15.63 -1.11 19.97
C TYR A 732 -14.32 -0.94 20.77
N THR A 733 -14.14 0.20 21.44
CA THR A 733 -13.02 0.47 22.35
C THR A 733 -12.97 -0.55 23.49
N LYS A 734 -14.11 -0.95 24.06
CA LYS A 734 -14.17 -1.98 25.12
C LYS A 734 -13.72 -3.37 24.66
N LEU A 735 -13.90 -3.74 23.38
CA LEU A 735 -13.47 -5.04 22.86
C LEU A 735 -11.95 -5.24 22.90
N HIS A 736 -11.17 -4.15 22.94
CA HIS A 736 -9.71 -4.20 23.02
C HIS A 736 -9.19 -4.59 24.42
N TYR A 737 -10.06 -4.86 25.40
CA TYR A 737 -9.70 -5.20 26.77
C TYR A 737 -10.06 -6.64 27.16
N LEU A 738 -9.04 -7.44 27.48
CA LEU A 738 -9.17 -8.78 28.07
C LEU A 738 -8.70 -8.73 29.53
N ASP A 739 -9.58 -9.11 30.47
CA ASP A 739 -9.34 -9.03 31.93
C ASP A 739 -8.80 -7.66 32.42
N GLY A 740 -9.19 -6.58 31.75
CA GLY A 740 -8.76 -5.20 32.06
C GLY A 740 -7.37 -4.82 31.52
N LYS A 741 -6.71 -5.69 30.75
CA LYS A 741 -5.50 -5.38 29.98
C LYS A 741 -5.84 -5.18 28.50
N LEU A 742 -5.02 -4.40 27.81
CA LEU A 742 -5.12 -4.21 26.36
C LEU A 742 -4.64 -5.47 25.62
N ASN A 743 -5.60 -6.27 25.13
CA ASN A 743 -5.35 -7.43 24.26
C ASN A 743 -6.61 -7.65 23.40
N LEU A 744 -6.45 -7.54 22.07
CA LEU A 744 -7.53 -7.69 21.10
C LEU A 744 -7.50 -9.11 20.55
N GLN A 745 -8.62 -9.82 20.70
CA GLN A 745 -8.93 -11.17 20.24
C GLN A 745 -9.76 -11.14 18.93
N GLU A 746 -9.98 -12.33 18.34
CA GLU A 746 -10.68 -12.55 17.06
C GLU A 746 -12.14 -12.02 17.06
N ASP A 747 -13.04 -12.59 17.89
CA ASP A 747 -14.47 -12.19 17.96
C ASP A 747 -15.06 -12.26 19.38
N TYR A 748 -16.27 -11.70 19.57
CA TYR A 748 -16.84 -11.45 20.90
C TYR A 748 -18.32 -11.79 21.03
N GLU A 749 -18.73 -12.09 22.26
CA GLU A 749 -20.14 -12.18 22.65
C GLU A 749 -20.83 -10.82 22.47
N PRO A 750 -21.94 -10.71 21.72
CA PRO A 750 -22.69 -9.45 21.62
C PRO A 750 -23.42 -9.12 22.91
N ASP A 751 -23.93 -10.14 23.60
CA ASP A 751 -24.87 -10.03 24.71
C ASP A 751 -24.24 -10.42 26.06
N LYS A 752 -22.90 -10.54 26.11
CA LYS A 752 -22.07 -10.77 27.31
C LYS A 752 -20.70 -10.11 27.13
N VAL A 753 -19.96 -9.88 28.21
CA VAL A 753 -18.55 -9.44 28.11
C VAL A 753 -17.65 -10.65 27.86
N GLY A 754 -16.79 -10.57 26.84
CA GLY A 754 -15.69 -11.51 26.60
C GLY A 754 -15.60 -12.03 25.16
N PRO A 755 -14.44 -12.57 24.75
CA PRO A 755 -14.26 -13.17 23.44
C PRO A 755 -15.07 -14.48 23.28
N ILE A 756 -15.35 -14.86 22.03
CA ILE A 756 -15.82 -16.20 21.68
C ILE A 756 -14.61 -17.06 21.30
N VAL A 757 -13.82 -16.59 20.34
CA VAL A 757 -12.52 -17.14 19.96
C VAL A 757 -11.42 -16.42 20.72
N GLY A 758 -10.88 -17.11 21.73
CA GLY A 758 -9.69 -16.73 22.49
C GLY A 758 -8.69 -17.86 22.51
N LEU A 759 -8.15 -18.17 21.34
CA LEU A 759 -7.17 -19.23 21.08
C LEU A 759 -5.74 -18.65 21.20
N PRO A 760 -4.68 -19.49 21.28
CA PRO A 760 -3.30 -18.99 21.38
C PRO A 760 -2.91 -18.00 20.26
N ARG A 761 -3.39 -18.24 19.04
CA ARG A 761 -3.20 -17.36 17.87
C ARG A 761 -3.91 -16.01 17.96
N SER A 762 -4.94 -15.88 18.81
CA SER A 762 -5.86 -14.74 18.81
C SER A 762 -5.28 -13.47 19.46
N HIS A 763 -4.14 -13.55 20.12
CA HIS A 763 -3.57 -12.41 20.85
C HIS A 763 -3.08 -11.29 19.92
N HIS A 764 -3.55 -10.07 20.18
CA HIS A 764 -3.19 -8.83 19.46
C HIS A 764 -3.55 -8.84 17.95
N TYR A 765 -4.61 -9.55 17.58
CA TYR A 765 -5.06 -9.80 16.20
C TYR A 765 -5.33 -8.53 15.37
N PHE A 766 -4.84 -8.46 14.12
CA PHE A 766 -4.86 -7.23 13.29
C PHE A 766 -5.90 -7.21 12.15
N HIS A 767 -6.95 -8.03 12.25
CA HIS A 767 -8.04 -8.15 11.26
C HIS A 767 -9.05 -6.97 11.26
N SER A 768 -8.63 -5.76 11.61
CA SER A 768 -9.51 -4.60 11.82
C SER A 768 -8.76 -3.26 11.82
N GLY A 769 -9.48 -2.13 11.81
CA GLY A 769 -8.93 -0.77 11.88
C GLY A 769 -9.57 0.06 13.00
N TYR A 770 -8.79 0.88 13.70
CA TYR A 770 -9.29 1.71 14.81
C TYR A 770 -8.71 3.13 14.79
N ASN A 771 -7.41 3.27 14.55
CA ASN A 771 -6.78 4.59 14.43
C ASN A 771 -7.27 5.32 13.18
N ASP A 772 -7.60 4.60 12.10
CA ASP A 772 -8.29 5.19 10.95
C ASP A 772 -9.72 5.69 11.29
N VAL A 773 -10.44 4.94 12.14
CA VAL A 773 -11.79 5.31 12.61
C VAL A 773 -11.73 6.56 13.48
N VAL A 774 -10.75 6.64 14.39
CA VAL A 774 -10.50 7.84 15.22
C VAL A 774 -10.12 9.02 14.34
N ILE A 775 -9.11 8.89 13.48
CA ILE A 775 -8.57 10.01 12.69
C ILE A 775 -9.57 10.50 11.64
N SER A 776 -10.19 9.61 10.87
CA SER A 776 -11.07 9.96 9.75
C SER A 776 -12.55 10.15 10.12
N GLY A 777 -12.98 9.62 11.27
CA GLY A 777 -14.35 9.73 11.79
C GLY A 777 -14.45 10.65 13.00
N LEU A 778 -13.93 10.23 14.16
CA LEU A 778 -14.08 10.97 15.42
C LEU A 778 -13.49 12.39 15.33
N ILE A 779 -12.21 12.48 14.96
CA ILE A 779 -11.49 13.73 14.69
C ILE A 779 -11.89 14.30 13.32
N GLY A 780 -12.21 13.41 12.38
CA GLY A 780 -12.89 13.75 11.14
C GLY A 780 -11.98 14.36 10.07
N ILE A 781 -10.69 14.04 10.01
CA ILE A 781 -9.84 14.39 8.86
C ILE A 781 -10.34 13.59 7.65
N ARG A 782 -10.94 14.26 6.67
CA ARG A 782 -11.51 13.62 5.47
C ARG A 782 -10.51 13.71 4.31
N PRO A 783 -9.88 12.60 3.88
CA PRO A 783 -8.84 12.66 2.85
C PRO A 783 -9.38 13.04 1.47
N ARG A 784 -8.64 13.89 0.74
CA ARG A 784 -9.04 14.44 -0.56
C ARG A 784 -7.86 14.49 -1.53
N GLY A 785 -8.16 14.49 -2.84
CA GLY A 785 -7.14 14.56 -3.90
C GLY A 785 -6.83 15.98 -4.38
N ASP A 786 -7.75 16.93 -4.14
CA ASP A 786 -7.54 18.36 -4.39
C ASP A 786 -6.78 19.02 -3.23
N ASP A 787 -6.38 20.28 -3.41
CA ASP A 787 -5.51 21.02 -2.49
C ASP A 787 -6.30 21.56 -1.27
N VAL A 788 -7.11 20.70 -0.67
CA VAL A 788 -8.02 20.99 0.45
C VAL A 788 -7.83 19.96 1.55
N LEU A 789 -7.60 20.47 2.77
CA LEU A 789 -7.77 19.73 4.01
C LEU A 789 -9.20 19.94 4.50
N GLU A 790 -9.95 18.86 4.65
CA GLU A 790 -11.30 18.87 5.20
C GLU A 790 -11.31 18.22 6.59
N VAL A 791 -11.90 18.91 7.56
CA VAL A 791 -12.04 18.45 8.95
C VAL A 791 -13.51 18.56 9.35
N SER A 792 -14.17 17.43 9.60
CA SER A 792 -15.59 17.37 9.98
C SER A 792 -15.80 16.37 11.12
N PRO A 793 -15.56 16.79 12.39
CA PRO A 793 -15.50 15.87 13.53
C PRO A 793 -16.85 15.27 13.91
N ILE A 794 -16.83 14.04 14.43
CA ILE A 794 -18.00 13.31 14.95
C ILE A 794 -17.90 13.12 16.48
N ALA A 795 -17.19 14.04 17.15
CA ALA A 795 -16.86 13.97 18.58
C ALA A 795 -17.95 14.51 19.54
N GLU A 796 -19.22 14.13 19.34
CA GLU A 796 -20.29 14.56 20.25
C GLU A 796 -20.11 13.96 21.67
N GLY A 797 -20.25 14.78 22.70
CA GLY A 797 -19.98 14.37 24.09
C GLY A 797 -18.49 14.30 24.48
N ILE A 798 -17.56 14.65 23.57
CA ILE A 798 -16.14 14.78 23.89
C ILE A 798 -15.85 16.23 24.35
N GLY A 799 -15.20 16.37 25.52
CA GLY A 799 -14.93 17.67 26.14
C GLY A 799 -13.72 18.39 25.51
N TRP A 800 -12.67 17.65 25.19
CA TRP A 800 -11.49 18.15 24.49
C TRP A 800 -10.76 17.00 23.78
N PHE A 801 -10.03 17.34 22.72
CA PHE A 801 -9.05 16.45 22.08
C PHE A 801 -7.98 17.27 21.36
N ARG A 802 -6.80 16.68 21.14
CA ARG A 802 -5.82 17.15 20.15
C ARG A 802 -5.16 15.97 19.47
N LEU A 803 -5.24 15.94 18.14
CA LEU A 803 -4.45 15.10 17.26
C LEU A 803 -3.39 15.99 16.59
N GLN A 804 -2.15 15.57 16.52
CA GLN A 804 -1.06 16.30 15.86
C GLN A 804 -0.06 15.37 15.20
N ASP A 805 0.87 15.96 14.44
CA ASP A 805 1.94 15.26 13.71
C ASP A 805 1.41 14.29 12.64
N VAL A 806 0.18 14.52 12.16
CA VAL A 806 -0.39 13.87 10.97
C VAL A 806 0.27 14.45 9.72
N VAL A 807 0.85 13.60 8.86
CA VAL A 807 1.33 14.04 7.54
C VAL A 807 0.15 14.04 6.56
N TYR A 808 -0.13 15.18 5.94
CA TYR A 808 -1.15 15.30 4.89
C TYR A 808 -0.61 16.11 3.70
N HIS A 809 -0.50 15.49 2.52
CA HIS A 809 0.11 16.04 1.29
C HIS A 809 1.48 16.71 1.55
N GLY A 810 2.31 16.08 2.38
CA GLY A 810 3.63 16.58 2.79
C GLY A 810 3.63 17.70 3.83
N ARG A 811 2.48 18.02 4.46
CA ARG A 811 2.33 19.03 5.52
C ARG A 811 2.09 18.42 6.88
N ASP A 812 2.48 19.14 7.93
CA ASP A 812 2.24 18.75 9.32
C ASP A 812 0.90 19.31 9.80
N ILE A 813 -0.06 18.43 10.06
CA ILE A 813 -1.42 18.80 10.48
C ILE A 813 -1.63 18.54 11.97
N ALA A 814 -2.33 19.46 12.63
CA ALA A 814 -2.95 19.21 13.92
C ALA A 814 -4.42 19.68 13.94
N VAL A 815 -5.26 18.93 14.66
CA VAL A 815 -6.68 19.24 14.87
C VAL A 815 -6.96 19.21 16.37
N GLU A 816 -7.49 20.30 16.90
CA GLU A 816 -7.70 20.53 18.32
C GLU A 816 -9.14 20.95 18.60
N TRP A 817 -9.76 20.37 19.61
CA TRP A 817 -11.06 20.77 20.15
C TRP A 817 -10.92 21.02 21.65
N ASP A 818 -11.47 22.14 22.13
CA ASP A 818 -11.53 22.48 23.55
C ASP A 818 -12.89 23.14 23.85
N ALA A 819 -13.80 22.42 24.51
CA ALA A 819 -15.19 22.88 24.71
C ALA A 819 -15.31 24.08 25.66
N ASP A 820 -14.38 24.25 26.61
CA ASP A 820 -14.34 25.39 27.54
C ASP A 820 -13.09 26.27 27.40
N GLY A 821 -12.07 25.80 26.68
CA GLY A 821 -10.82 26.53 26.41
C GLY A 821 -9.76 26.36 27.49
N SER A 822 -9.97 25.49 28.48
CA SER A 822 -9.10 25.31 29.64
C SER A 822 -8.01 24.25 29.46
N ARG A 823 -8.15 23.30 28.52
CA ARG A 823 -7.15 22.24 28.29
C ARG A 823 -5.87 22.79 27.68
N TYR A 824 -5.98 23.54 26.59
CA TYR A 824 -4.81 24.07 25.83
C TYR A 824 -4.56 25.56 26.10
N GLY A 825 -5.35 26.21 26.96
CA GLY A 825 -5.24 27.65 27.26
C GLY A 825 -5.49 28.58 26.06
N ARG A 826 -6.03 28.03 24.97
CA ARG A 826 -6.24 28.70 23.67
C ARG A 826 -7.67 29.20 23.46
N GLY A 827 -8.50 29.10 24.50
CA GLY A 827 -9.92 29.47 24.46
C GLY A 827 -10.77 28.47 23.67
N VAL A 828 -12.09 28.57 23.81
CA VAL A 828 -13.06 27.62 23.24
C VAL A 828 -12.88 27.39 21.74
N GLY A 829 -13.08 26.16 21.29
CA GLY A 829 -13.47 25.83 19.93
C GLY A 829 -12.63 24.74 19.25
N LEU A 830 -12.99 24.49 17.99
CA LEU A 830 -12.26 23.65 17.04
C LEU A 830 -11.17 24.51 16.37
N ARG A 831 -9.99 23.94 16.12
CA ARG A 831 -8.86 24.57 15.42
C ARG A 831 -8.16 23.55 14.52
N VAL A 832 -7.72 24.01 13.36
CA VAL A 832 -6.99 23.24 12.35
C VAL A 832 -5.68 23.98 12.06
N GLU A 833 -4.56 23.32 12.28
CA GLU A 833 -3.21 23.81 12.06
C GLU A 833 -2.58 23.14 10.82
N VAL A 834 -1.79 23.91 10.07
CA VAL A 834 -0.95 23.44 8.97
C VAL A 834 0.45 24.00 9.19
N ASP A 835 1.46 23.14 9.26
CA ASP A 835 2.86 23.49 9.60
C ASP A 835 2.98 24.34 10.89
N GLY A 836 2.04 24.15 11.83
CA GLY A 836 1.94 24.90 13.09
C GLY A 836 1.21 26.25 13.02
N GLU A 837 0.77 26.71 11.84
CA GLU A 837 -0.07 27.91 11.70
C GLU A 837 -1.57 27.55 11.74
N VAL A 838 -2.36 28.26 12.54
CA VAL A 838 -3.82 28.03 12.63
C VAL A 838 -4.50 28.58 11.37
N MET A 839 -4.88 27.67 10.47
CA MET A 839 -5.50 27.98 9.17
C MET A 839 -7.03 27.93 9.20
N GLY A 840 -7.62 27.22 10.17
CA GLY A 840 -9.07 27.14 10.34
C GLY A 840 -9.47 27.11 11.82
N SER A 841 -10.63 27.68 12.16
CA SER A 841 -11.18 27.61 13.52
C SER A 841 -12.68 27.85 13.56
N SER A 842 -13.39 27.20 14.48
CA SER A 842 -14.78 27.53 14.85
C SER A 842 -14.96 27.49 16.37
N SER A 843 -15.99 28.15 16.89
CA SER A 843 -16.45 28.00 18.28
C SER A 843 -17.22 26.69 18.54
N LYS A 844 -17.35 25.80 17.56
CA LYS A 844 -18.15 24.56 17.60
C LYS A 844 -17.44 23.40 16.90
N LEU A 845 -17.90 22.17 17.16
CA LEU A 845 -17.63 20.99 16.35
C LEU A 845 -18.49 21.01 15.07
N GLU A 846 -18.00 21.68 14.04
CA GLU A 846 -18.62 21.78 12.70
C GLU A 846 -17.56 21.63 11.60
N LYS A 847 -17.99 21.38 10.36
CA LYS A 847 -17.07 21.18 9.22
C LYS A 847 -16.24 22.45 8.95
N ILE A 848 -14.93 22.26 8.80
CA ILE A 848 -13.95 23.25 8.36
C ILE A 848 -13.27 22.72 7.10
N GLU A 849 -13.16 23.57 6.07
CA GLU A 849 -12.30 23.33 4.91
C GLU A 849 -11.17 24.37 4.90
N VAL A 850 -9.94 23.91 4.68
CA VAL A 850 -8.72 24.73 4.59
C VAL A 850 -8.06 24.46 3.25
N SER A 851 -7.81 25.51 2.46
CA SER A 851 -6.93 25.41 1.30
C SER A 851 -5.48 25.23 1.77
N ILE A 852 -4.82 24.18 1.29
CA ILE A 852 -3.41 23.89 1.57
C ILE A 852 -2.58 24.09 0.31
N THR A 853 -1.25 24.12 0.46
CA THR A 853 -0.32 24.03 -0.68
C THR A 853 0.49 22.76 -0.51
N LYS A 854 0.30 21.79 -1.41
CA LYS A 854 1.01 20.50 -1.35
C LYS A 854 2.53 20.70 -1.21
N ALA A 855 3.17 19.81 -0.47
CA ALA A 855 4.62 19.72 -0.35
C ALA A 855 5.07 18.31 -0.75
N ASN A 856 6.38 18.12 -0.88
CA ASN A 856 6.93 16.79 -1.10
C ASN A 856 6.66 15.93 0.15
N ALA A 857 6.01 14.78 -0.02
CA ALA A 857 5.88 13.80 1.04
C ALA A 857 7.26 13.32 1.53
N PRO A 858 7.38 12.82 2.78
CA PRO A 858 8.61 12.21 3.27
C PRO A 858 9.18 11.17 2.30
N ALA A 859 10.51 11.21 2.12
CA ALA A 859 11.22 10.27 1.27
C ALA A 859 11.23 8.88 1.92
N ILE A 860 11.02 7.83 1.11
CA ILE A 860 10.99 6.45 1.58
C ILE A 860 12.43 5.92 1.65
N ASP A 861 12.95 5.70 2.86
CA ASP A 861 14.32 5.22 3.05
C ASP A 861 14.43 3.70 2.97
N ARG A 862 15.12 3.21 1.93
CA ARG A 862 15.47 1.81 1.71
C ARG A 862 16.98 1.55 1.77
N SER A 863 17.75 2.47 2.37
CA SER A 863 19.21 2.32 2.57
C SER A 863 19.58 1.17 3.50
N LYS A 864 18.70 0.85 4.45
CA LYS A 864 18.77 -0.36 5.29
C LYS A 864 17.73 -1.40 4.84
N MET A 865 18.22 -2.59 4.49
CA MET A 865 17.41 -3.76 4.13
C MET A 865 18.04 -4.97 4.85
N ALA A 866 17.23 -5.74 5.58
CA ALA A 866 17.74 -6.83 6.41
C ALA A 866 18.17 -8.03 5.55
N LYS A 867 19.38 -8.54 5.79
CA LYS A 867 20.01 -9.66 5.06
C LYS A 867 20.02 -10.97 5.87
N SER A 868 19.76 -10.88 7.18
CA SER A 868 19.66 -12.05 8.06
C SER A 868 18.31 -12.76 8.02
N ILE A 869 17.31 -12.21 7.34
CA ILE A 869 15.94 -12.76 7.37
C ILE A 869 15.91 -14.16 6.75
N GLN A 870 15.37 -15.12 7.51
CA GLN A 870 15.08 -16.47 7.02
C GLN A 870 13.59 -16.57 6.70
N LEU A 871 13.23 -16.45 5.41
CA LEU A 871 11.84 -16.65 4.97
C LEU A 871 11.48 -18.13 4.83
N VAL A 872 12.43 -18.96 4.41
CA VAL A 872 12.24 -20.41 4.23
C VAL A 872 13.18 -21.14 5.19
N ARG A 873 12.59 -21.94 6.09
CA ARG A 873 13.26 -22.62 7.23
C ARG A 873 14.44 -23.54 6.84
N ASP A 874 14.48 -23.98 5.58
CA ASP A 874 15.58 -24.80 5.03
C ASP A 874 16.56 -24.05 4.11
N GLU A 875 16.33 -22.76 3.81
CA GLU A 875 17.24 -21.91 3.01
C GLU A 875 18.07 -20.99 3.90
N PHE A 876 18.97 -20.20 3.30
CA PHE A 876 19.75 -19.17 4.01
C PHE A 876 19.01 -17.82 4.01
N SER A 877 19.20 -16.95 5.00
CA SER A 877 20.07 -17.08 6.18
C SER A 877 19.61 -18.16 7.17
N LYS A 878 20.50 -18.68 8.02
CA LYS A 878 20.19 -19.73 9.01
C LYS A 878 20.67 -19.39 10.41
N GLY A 879 19.80 -19.60 11.40
CA GLY A 879 20.09 -19.43 12.81
C GLY A 879 20.83 -20.63 13.43
N SER A 880 21.58 -20.36 14.50
CA SER A 880 22.20 -21.37 15.37
C SER A 880 22.56 -20.75 16.72
N ALA A 881 22.63 -21.53 17.79
CA ALA A 881 22.85 -21.00 19.14
C ALA A 881 23.67 -21.91 20.07
N SER A 882 24.14 -21.33 21.18
CA SER A 882 24.89 -22.02 22.24
C SER A 882 24.06 -22.99 23.08
N SER A 883 22.75 -22.75 23.17
CA SER A 883 21.76 -23.57 23.88
C SER A 883 20.37 -23.28 23.32
N GLY A 884 19.30 -23.91 23.85
CA GLY A 884 17.94 -23.66 23.36
C GLY A 884 17.74 -24.15 21.92
N ASN A 885 18.11 -25.40 21.65
CA ASN A 885 18.21 -25.96 20.29
C ASN A 885 16.85 -26.38 19.69
N ASP A 886 15.79 -25.64 19.97
CA ASP A 886 14.50 -25.78 19.30
C ASP A 886 14.55 -25.08 17.94
N THR A 887 14.08 -25.74 16.88
CA THR A 887 14.31 -25.25 15.50
C THR A 887 13.44 -24.06 15.14
N GLU A 888 12.20 -24.03 15.61
CA GLU A 888 11.31 -22.89 15.36
C GLU A 888 11.77 -21.70 16.20
N ARG A 889 12.09 -21.89 17.48
CA ARG A 889 12.62 -20.80 18.31
C ARG A 889 13.94 -20.23 17.80
N ILE A 890 14.79 -21.05 17.16
CA ILE A 890 15.99 -20.54 16.46
C ILE A 890 15.60 -19.75 15.21
N HIS A 891 14.58 -20.17 14.44
CA HIS A 891 14.07 -19.47 13.26
C HIS A 891 13.41 -18.13 13.60
N ASP A 892 12.56 -18.09 14.63
CA ASP A 892 11.83 -16.90 15.12
C ASP A 892 12.75 -15.69 15.34
N ALA A 893 13.99 -15.91 15.78
CA ALA A 893 14.98 -14.86 16.06
C ALA A 893 15.63 -14.24 14.80
N ILE A 894 15.22 -14.66 13.60
CA ILE A 894 15.58 -14.09 12.30
C ILE A 894 14.40 -14.15 11.29
N ASP A 895 13.15 -14.25 11.74
CA ASP A 895 12.00 -14.47 10.84
C ASP A 895 11.42 -13.18 10.23
N GLY A 896 11.93 -12.02 10.67
CA GLY A 896 11.54 -10.68 10.25
C GLY A 896 10.61 -9.93 11.21
N ARG A 897 10.02 -10.59 12.21
CA ARG A 897 9.00 -10.05 13.13
C ARG A 897 9.61 -9.54 14.45
N VAL A 898 8.93 -8.61 15.15
CA VAL A 898 9.37 -8.12 16.48
C VAL A 898 8.19 -7.71 17.38
N TRP A 899 8.05 -8.34 18.54
CA TRP A 899 7.21 -7.83 19.65
C TRP A 899 7.71 -8.30 21.02
N PHE A 900 7.10 -7.79 22.09
CA PHE A 900 7.51 -8.03 23.49
C PHE A 900 6.33 -8.40 24.42
N TYR A 901 5.25 -8.97 23.87
CA TYR A 901 4.06 -9.43 24.61
C TYR A 901 4.37 -10.72 25.41
N PRO A 902 4.25 -10.74 26.75
CA PRO A 902 4.55 -11.93 27.55
C PRO A 902 3.62 -13.13 27.29
N GLU A 903 2.35 -12.88 26.90
CA GLU A 903 1.37 -13.91 26.56
C GLU A 903 1.65 -14.62 25.22
N LEU A 904 2.40 -13.99 24.32
CA LEU A 904 2.73 -14.54 22.99
C LEU A 904 4.25 -14.44 22.76
N PRO A 905 5.05 -15.45 23.13
CA PRO A 905 6.51 -15.41 23.01
C PRO A 905 7.03 -15.38 21.56
N GLN A 906 7.90 -14.42 21.23
CA GLN A 906 8.69 -14.38 19.98
C GLN A 906 10.18 -14.62 20.23
N GLY A 907 10.83 -15.34 19.32
CA GLY A 907 12.29 -15.44 19.23
C GLY A 907 12.91 -16.59 20.03
N TRP A 908 14.24 -16.59 20.05
CA TRP A 908 15.05 -17.67 20.60
C TRP A 908 15.21 -17.58 22.12
N ASP A 909 14.96 -18.70 22.81
CA ASP A 909 15.13 -18.88 24.25
C ASP A 909 16.41 -19.66 24.58
N SER A 910 17.35 -19.05 25.30
CA SER A 910 18.48 -19.78 25.92
C SER A 910 18.04 -20.72 27.05
N ASN A 911 18.79 -21.80 27.28
CA ASN A 911 18.63 -22.63 28.47
C ASN A 911 19.09 -21.86 29.73
N ALA A 912 18.33 -21.96 30.83
CA ALA A 912 18.77 -21.44 32.13
C ALA A 912 19.99 -22.21 32.65
N THR A 913 20.90 -21.52 33.38
CA THR A 913 22.12 -22.12 33.93
C THR A 913 22.29 -21.80 35.44
N GLU A 914 22.75 -22.77 36.25
CA GLU A 914 22.89 -22.60 37.71
C GLU A 914 23.92 -21.53 38.13
N ALA A 915 24.86 -21.22 37.25
CA ALA A 915 25.90 -20.21 37.44
C ALA A 915 26.01 -19.37 36.16
N ALA A 916 26.40 -18.10 36.29
CA ALA A 916 26.47 -17.16 35.17
C ALA A 916 27.34 -17.72 34.03
N SER A 917 26.83 -17.64 32.81
CA SER A 917 27.40 -18.30 31.63
C SER A 917 27.63 -17.31 30.49
N GLN A 918 28.25 -17.77 29.39
CA GLN A 918 28.26 -17.06 28.11
C GLN A 918 27.33 -17.80 27.16
N GLN A 919 26.44 -17.06 26.51
CA GLN A 919 25.56 -17.56 25.46
C GLN A 919 25.88 -16.82 24.15
N TRP A 920 25.51 -17.41 23.02
CA TRP A 920 25.62 -16.78 21.72
C TRP A 920 24.52 -17.25 20.78
N TYR A 921 24.17 -16.38 19.84
CA TYR A 921 23.36 -16.71 18.66
C TYR A 921 24.16 -16.30 17.42
N ALA A 922 24.20 -17.16 16.40
CA ALA A 922 24.95 -16.96 15.17
C ALA A 922 24.09 -17.21 13.92
N ILE A 923 24.23 -16.32 12.95
CA ILE A 923 23.59 -16.32 11.64
C ILE A 923 24.62 -16.77 10.61
N ASP A 924 24.28 -17.80 9.82
CA ASP A 924 25.00 -18.17 8.60
C ASP A 924 24.26 -17.61 7.38
N PHE A 925 24.96 -16.86 6.52
CA PHE A 925 24.40 -16.32 5.28
C PHE A 925 24.61 -17.26 4.07
N GLY A 926 25.27 -18.40 4.26
CA GLY A 926 25.62 -19.39 3.23
C GLY A 926 26.69 -18.92 2.22
N SER A 927 26.96 -17.62 2.17
CA SER A 927 27.92 -16.97 1.29
C SER A 927 28.42 -15.65 1.90
N ALA A 928 29.55 -15.13 1.41
CA ALA A 928 30.14 -13.91 1.94
C ALA A 928 29.24 -12.69 1.64
N THR A 929 28.67 -12.11 2.69
CA THR A 929 27.70 -11.01 2.64
C THR A 929 28.33 -9.72 3.16
N GLU A 930 28.12 -8.61 2.46
CA GLU A 930 28.57 -7.29 2.92
C GLU A 930 27.63 -6.73 3.98
N LEU A 931 28.18 -6.31 5.13
CA LEU A 931 27.45 -5.85 6.31
C LEU A 931 28.06 -4.56 6.89
N THR A 932 27.19 -3.72 7.45
CA THR A 932 27.43 -2.37 7.99
C THR A 932 26.85 -2.16 9.39
N GLY A 933 25.96 -3.03 9.85
CA GLY A 933 25.43 -2.97 11.21
C GLY A 933 24.44 -4.10 11.53
N CYS A 934 23.92 -4.07 12.75
CA CYS A 934 22.81 -4.90 13.16
C CYS A 934 21.89 -4.23 14.19
N GLU A 935 20.72 -4.83 14.38
CA GLU A 935 19.74 -4.51 15.39
C GLU A 935 19.45 -5.77 16.22
N LEU A 936 19.47 -5.61 17.54
CA LEU A 936 19.30 -6.69 18.51
C LEU A 936 18.10 -6.37 19.42
N ALA A 937 17.09 -7.23 19.40
CA ALA A 937 15.90 -7.11 20.24
C ALA A 937 15.95 -8.13 21.37
N PHE A 938 16.18 -7.69 22.62
CA PHE A 938 16.20 -8.58 23.79
C PHE A 938 14.95 -8.40 24.64
N PHE A 939 14.27 -9.50 24.97
CA PHE A 939 13.11 -9.49 25.87
C PHE A 939 13.53 -9.67 27.34
N ALA A 940 12.82 -9.01 28.25
CA ALA A 940 12.91 -9.24 29.69
C ALA A 940 11.56 -9.00 30.38
N ASP A 941 11.18 -9.90 31.28
CA ASP A 941 9.98 -9.80 32.13
C ASP A 941 10.30 -9.41 33.59
N GLY A 942 11.57 -9.57 34.00
CA GLY A 942 12.03 -9.37 35.37
C GLY A 942 11.97 -10.63 36.25
N ASP A 943 11.46 -11.75 35.75
CA ASP A 943 11.28 -13.01 36.46
C ASP A 943 12.14 -14.14 35.88
N ASP A 944 11.76 -14.74 34.75
CA ASP A 944 12.56 -15.80 34.09
C ASP A 944 13.58 -15.16 33.12
N PHE A 945 13.16 -14.14 32.37
CA PHE A 945 13.94 -13.51 31.31
C PHE A 945 14.64 -12.23 31.75
N GLU A 946 15.96 -12.21 31.58
CA GLU A 946 16.82 -11.06 31.79
C GLU A 946 17.65 -10.78 30.53
N ALA A 947 17.56 -9.54 30.04
CA ALA A 947 18.38 -9.05 28.94
C ALA A 947 19.86 -8.96 29.37
N PRO A 948 20.82 -9.25 28.48
CA PRO A 948 22.23 -9.30 28.86
C PRO A 948 22.77 -7.91 29.22
N SER A 949 23.74 -7.85 30.13
CA SER A 949 24.34 -6.58 30.57
C SER A 949 25.30 -5.95 29.55
N THR A 950 25.81 -6.76 28.62
CA THR A 950 26.73 -6.37 27.53
C THR A 950 26.57 -7.36 26.37
N TYR A 951 27.12 -7.04 25.19
CA TYR A 951 27.23 -7.98 24.07
C TYR A 951 28.48 -7.67 23.24
N ASP A 952 29.00 -8.69 22.56
CA ASP A 952 30.05 -8.59 21.57
C ASP A 952 29.54 -9.14 20.23
N VAL A 953 29.47 -8.30 19.20
CA VAL A 953 29.18 -8.74 17.82
C VAL A 953 30.49 -9.16 17.15
N GLN A 954 30.46 -10.29 16.45
CA GLN A 954 31.63 -11.00 15.94
C GLN A 954 31.37 -11.53 14.53
N GLN A 955 32.40 -11.57 13.71
CA GLN A 955 32.40 -12.17 12.38
C GLN A 955 33.27 -13.43 12.38
N LEU A 956 32.97 -14.39 11.49
CA LEU A 956 33.85 -15.52 11.25
C LEU A 956 34.98 -15.11 10.28
N VAL A 957 36.23 -15.34 10.66
CA VAL A 957 37.43 -15.07 9.85
C VAL A 957 38.39 -16.26 9.97
N ASP A 958 38.77 -16.87 8.84
CA ASP A 958 39.65 -18.05 8.77
C ASP A 958 39.25 -19.24 9.67
N GLY A 959 37.98 -19.29 10.10
CA GLY A 959 37.41 -20.32 10.99
C GLY A 959 37.40 -19.94 12.48
N GLU A 960 37.90 -18.76 12.86
CA GLU A 960 37.83 -18.22 14.23
C GLU A 960 36.83 -17.06 14.33
N TRP A 961 36.19 -16.91 15.50
CA TRP A 961 35.28 -15.80 15.77
C TRP A 961 36.06 -14.55 16.21
N VAL A 962 35.97 -13.48 15.43
CA VAL A 962 36.69 -12.22 15.64
C VAL A 962 35.70 -11.09 15.93
N LYS A 963 35.88 -10.42 17.07
CA LYS A 963 35.09 -9.24 17.46
C LYS A 963 35.16 -8.14 16.42
N ILE A 964 33.99 -7.64 16.02
CA ILE A 964 33.85 -6.48 15.15
C ILE A 964 34.11 -5.21 15.97
N VAL A 965 34.90 -4.28 15.41
CA VAL A 965 35.12 -2.95 15.99
C VAL A 965 34.12 -1.99 15.35
N GLY A 966 33.25 -1.41 16.17
CA GLY A 966 32.17 -0.53 15.73
C GLY A 966 31.59 0.30 16.87
N GLU A 967 30.52 1.03 16.58
CA GLU A 967 29.75 1.82 17.55
C GLU A 967 28.46 1.06 17.89
N GLY A 968 28.23 0.81 19.18
CA GLY A 968 27.09 0.04 19.66
C GLY A 968 26.45 0.66 20.90
N GLU A 969 25.13 0.64 20.95
CA GLU A 969 24.35 1.16 22.08
C GLU A 969 24.43 0.20 23.30
N GLN A 970 24.06 0.69 24.48
CA GLN A 970 23.85 -0.21 25.64
C GLN A 970 22.60 -1.05 25.40
N VAL A 971 22.53 -2.26 25.97
CA VAL A 971 21.40 -3.18 25.76
C VAL A 971 20.09 -2.54 26.22
N ILE A 972 19.13 -2.47 25.32
CA ILE A 972 17.78 -1.99 25.56
C ILE A 972 16.86 -3.22 25.66
N ALA A 973 16.45 -3.55 26.89
CA ALA A 973 15.44 -4.59 27.13
C ALA A 973 14.06 -4.12 26.69
N ASN A 974 13.29 -4.97 26.00
CA ASN A 974 12.00 -4.64 25.39
C ASN A 974 12.10 -3.40 24.49
N GLY A 975 13.11 -3.39 23.63
CA GLY A 975 13.38 -2.35 22.64
C GLY A 975 14.47 -2.80 21.67
N ILE A 976 14.87 -1.91 20.74
CA ILE A 976 15.90 -2.18 19.73
C ILE A 976 17.24 -1.60 20.17
N THR A 977 18.26 -2.44 20.29
CA THR A 977 19.66 -2.02 20.47
C THR A 977 20.32 -1.93 19.11
N HIS A 978 20.75 -0.73 18.67
CA HIS A 978 21.41 -0.57 17.37
C HIS A 978 22.94 -0.69 17.48
N VAL A 979 23.56 -1.31 16.46
CA VAL A 979 25.00 -1.51 16.32
C VAL A 979 25.44 -1.18 14.89
N SER A 980 26.59 -0.54 14.70
CA SER A 980 27.12 -0.18 13.39
C SER A 980 28.64 -0.29 13.30
N TRP A 981 29.14 -0.50 12.08
CA TRP A 981 30.57 -0.63 11.78
C TRP A 981 30.88 -0.22 10.33
N GLY A 982 32.15 0.00 10.02
CA GLY A 982 32.59 0.20 8.63
C GLY A 982 32.46 -1.09 7.83
N THR A 983 32.00 -1.01 6.58
CA THR A 983 31.64 -2.17 5.74
C THR A 983 32.66 -3.30 5.79
N LEU A 984 32.19 -4.49 6.16
CA LEU A 984 32.94 -5.74 6.15
C LEU A 984 32.20 -6.80 5.32
N SER A 985 32.88 -7.89 4.97
CA SER A 985 32.27 -9.05 4.31
C SER A 985 32.60 -10.31 5.08
N THR A 986 31.58 -11.08 5.46
CA THR A 986 31.72 -12.36 6.16
C THR A 986 30.59 -13.32 5.76
N SER A 987 30.80 -14.62 5.93
CA SER A 987 29.75 -15.63 5.70
C SER A 987 28.94 -15.94 6.96
N GLN A 988 29.41 -15.57 8.15
CA GLN A 988 28.65 -15.75 9.40
C GLN A 988 28.86 -14.58 10.38
N LEU A 989 27.78 -14.18 11.05
CA LEU A 989 27.75 -13.13 12.08
C LEU A 989 27.25 -13.73 13.40
N ARG A 990 27.88 -13.41 14.53
CA ARG A 990 27.51 -13.90 15.86
C ARG A 990 27.38 -12.76 16.84
N VAL A 991 26.42 -12.87 17.76
CA VAL A 991 26.34 -12.04 18.96
C VAL A 991 26.56 -12.93 20.18
N GLU A 992 27.52 -12.56 21.02
CA GLU A 992 27.94 -13.30 22.23
C GLU A 992 27.78 -12.42 23.47
N PHE A 993 27.23 -12.97 24.57
CA PHE A 993 26.81 -12.19 25.73
C PHE A 993 26.76 -13.00 27.05
N PRO A 994 26.96 -12.35 28.21
CA PRO A 994 26.76 -12.95 29.51
C PRO A 994 25.27 -13.20 29.81
N GLN A 995 24.96 -14.41 30.28
CA GLN A 995 23.68 -14.79 30.87
C GLN A 995 23.80 -14.82 32.40
N ALA A 996 22.83 -14.26 33.11
CA ALA A 996 22.80 -14.26 34.58
C ALA A 996 22.48 -15.66 35.16
N ALA A 997 22.98 -15.94 36.36
CA ALA A 997 22.75 -17.21 37.04
C ALA A 997 21.26 -17.39 37.40
N GLY A 998 20.67 -18.52 37.01
CA GLY A 998 19.26 -18.84 37.26
C GLY A 998 18.27 -18.12 36.34
N LYS A 999 18.74 -17.43 35.30
CA LYS A 999 17.91 -16.68 34.33
C LYS A 999 18.01 -17.28 32.93
N ARG A 1000 17.01 -17.01 32.11
CA ARG A 1000 17.07 -17.12 30.66
C ARG A 1000 17.28 -15.76 30.02
N THR A 1001 17.73 -15.78 28.78
CA THR A 1001 17.78 -14.62 27.87
C THR A 1001 17.03 -15.00 26.60
N ARG A 1002 16.17 -14.10 26.13
CA ARG A 1002 15.41 -14.23 24.88
C ARG A 1002 15.89 -13.19 23.88
N LEU A 1003 16.29 -13.65 22.70
CA LEU A 1003 16.60 -12.80 21.55
C LEU A 1003 15.37 -12.83 20.63
N ALA A 1004 14.55 -11.79 20.70
CA ALA A 1004 13.29 -11.68 19.96
C ALA A 1004 13.54 -11.57 18.45
N GLU A 1005 14.63 -10.90 18.04
CA GLU A 1005 15.02 -10.72 16.63
C GLU A 1005 16.49 -10.26 16.51
N PHE A 1006 17.15 -10.63 15.42
CA PHE A 1006 18.52 -10.22 15.05
C PHE A 1006 18.61 -9.84 13.56
N LYS A 1007 18.42 -8.55 13.27
CA LYS A 1007 18.53 -8.00 11.91
C LYS A 1007 19.95 -7.54 11.60
N ALA A 1008 20.53 -7.98 10.49
CA ALA A 1008 21.83 -7.54 9.98
C ALA A 1008 21.67 -6.81 8.63
N PHE A 1009 22.43 -5.72 8.42
CA PHE A 1009 22.26 -4.77 7.31
C PHE A 1009 23.56 -4.51 6.54
#